data_AF-S0L2I3-F1
#
_entry.id   AF-S0L2I3-F1
#
_cell.length_a   1.000
_cell.length_b   1.000
_cell.length_c   1.000
_cell.angle_alpha   90.00
_cell.angle_beta   90.00
_cell.angle_gamma   90.00
#
_symmetry.space_group_name_H-M   'P 1'
#
loop_
_entity.id
_entity.type
_entity.pdbx_description
1 polymer ?
#
loop_
_entity_poly.entity_id
_entity_poly.type
_entity_poly.pdbx_seq_one_letter_code
_entity_poly.pdbx_strand_id
1 'polypeptide(L)'
;MSENELIVYIDTIQQDKKQKSYLITGWALDPVTKTVPKISIASAHDHVTIQSVYRSDVIMAQKLSGNLEAGFQLEVTRSASKLELVFQSGEQKRIETIDLTQVYPAIPGRETNWQKQVQNMKRVVRYYQKNGLKATLNRMKKQQVKQQEEDYPAFLATNEQWDVEEIRSEIATFSYQPKISILMPVYNVEEEWLTKCIQSVQGQFYENWELCMSDDASTDPNVKPLLEKFVAQDDRIKVVFRQDNGHISKATNSALEIATGEFCALLDNDDELAPIALYEVVKTLNKNPELDLIYSDEDKIDMQGNRFDPAFKPDFSPDLLLGTNYISHLGVYRTTILHQINGFRVGYEGSQDYDLVLRFVEQTTPERIAHIPKILYYWRILPTSTAADQSTKGYAFDAGLKAVQDALVRRKIKGTATHAAGNGLFDVHYEILKEELVSVIIPTKNGYDDMKRCLESIVEKTTYPNYEIVVADNGSDDVRMKELYEQYTHILGEKFQVIDLPIPFNYSRINNLAAKEANGTYLLFLNNDTEVITKDWMSKMVSFAQFERIGCVGAKLYYPNHTIQHAGVVLGMGGAAGHPHHTYPRGDFGYFGKLEINVNYSAVTAACLMIRAKDFHELNGFNEELTVAFNDVDLCLREQALGRDNLFLHGVELFHFESQSRGYENTPEKQARFEKETAYMYDKWGKLIENDPYYNPNLTRTGGNFSLRK
;
A
#
# COMPACT_ATOMS: atom_id res chain seq x y z
N MET A 1 46.63 -15.64 -32.07
CA MET A 1 47.52 -15.86 -30.90
C MET A 1 48.12 -17.24 -31.07
N SER A 2 49.40 -17.41 -30.75
CA SER A 2 50.15 -18.65 -30.97
C SER A 2 49.49 -19.80 -30.20
N GLU A 3 49.38 -21.00 -30.79
CA GLU A 3 48.67 -22.15 -30.20
C GLU A 3 49.36 -22.73 -28.94
N ASN A 4 50.45 -22.13 -28.46
CA ASN A 4 51.30 -22.66 -27.40
C ASN A 4 51.47 -21.74 -26.18
N GLU A 5 50.68 -20.67 -26.02
CA GLU A 5 50.78 -19.79 -24.85
C GLU A 5 49.85 -20.21 -23.70
N LEU A 6 50.29 -19.94 -22.46
CA LEU A 6 49.45 -20.12 -21.26
C LEU A 6 48.13 -19.36 -21.40
N ILE A 7 47.02 -20.05 -21.18
CA ILE A 7 45.69 -19.44 -21.14
C ILE A 7 45.47 -18.92 -19.73
N VAL A 8 45.26 -17.62 -19.61
CA VAL A 8 44.91 -16.96 -18.35
C VAL A 8 43.69 -16.11 -18.60
N TYR A 9 42.69 -16.24 -17.72
CA TYR A 9 41.49 -15.43 -17.77
C TYR A 9 41.16 -14.90 -16.37
N ILE A 10 40.97 -13.59 -16.27
CA ILE A 10 40.51 -12.93 -15.05
C ILE A 10 39.01 -12.74 -15.18
N ASP A 11 38.25 -13.41 -14.33
CA ASP A 11 36.79 -13.37 -14.34
C ASP A 11 36.28 -12.11 -13.66
N THR A 12 36.78 -11.82 -12.46
CA THR A 12 36.41 -10.61 -11.71
C THR A 12 37.57 -10.04 -10.92
N ILE A 13 37.55 -8.71 -10.78
CA ILE A 13 38.34 -7.96 -9.81
C ILE A 13 37.33 -7.16 -9.00
N GLN A 14 37.36 -7.30 -7.69
CA GLN A 14 36.45 -6.63 -6.76
C GLN A 14 37.22 -5.95 -5.63
N GLN A 15 36.70 -4.83 -5.12
CA GLN A 15 37.37 -4.03 -4.09
C GLN A 15 36.59 -4.05 -2.76
N ASP A 16 37.28 -4.34 -1.66
CA ASP A 16 36.77 -4.07 -0.32
C ASP A 16 37.25 -2.69 0.14
N LYS A 17 36.33 -1.71 0.15
CA LYS A 17 36.67 -0.33 0.56
C LYS A 17 36.90 -0.18 2.06
N LYS A 18 36.35 -1.06 2.91
CA LYS A 18 36.56 -1.01 4.37
C LYS A 18 37.93 -1.55 4.74
N GLN A 19 38.37 -2.64 4.11
CA GLN A 19 39.63 -3.31 4.41
C GLN A 19 40.77 -2.92 3.46
N LYS A 20 40.50 -2.10 2.44
CA LYS A 20 41.45 -1.66 1.40
C LYS A 20 42.14 -2.84 0.70
N SER A 21 41.41 -3.94 0.52
CA SER A 21 41.86 -5.14 -0.17
C SER A 21 41.12 -5.32 -1.50
N TYR A 22 41.67 -6.19 -2.35
CA TYR A 22 41.08 -6.59 -3.63
C TYR A 22 40.95 -8.10 -3.68
N LEU A 23 39.82 -8.57 -4.19
CA LEU A 23 39.57 -9.96 -4.48
C LEU A 23 39.57 -10.18 -6.00
N ILE A 24 40.43 -11.06 -6.47
CA ILE A 24 40.64 -11.34 -7.89
C ILE A 24 40.35 -12.81 -8.10
N THR A 25 39.40 -13.12 -8.99
CA THR A 25 39.09 -14.50 -9.35
C THR A 25 39.28 -14.72 -10.83
N GLY A 26 39.71 -15.92 -11.19
CA GLY A 26 39.98 -16.29 -12.57
C GLY A 26 40.33 -17.75 -12.69
N TRP A 27 40.84 -18.13 -13.86
CA TRP A 27 41.37 -19.46 -14.11
C TRP A 27 42.57 -19.40 -15.04
N ALA A 28 43.45 -20.39 -14.94
CA ALA A 28 44.63 -20.49 -15.78
C ALA A 28 44.93 -21.94 -16.14
N LEU A 29 45.39 -22.16 -17.37
CA LEU A 29 45.68 -23.48 -17.90
C LEU A 29 46.83 -23.42 -18.90
N ASP A 30 47.75 -24.36 -18.79
CA ASP A 30 48.68 -24.68 -19.86
C ASP A 30 47.95 -25.57 -20.88
N PRO A 31 47.67 -25.08 -22.10
CA PRO A 31 46.88 -25.83 -23.06
C PRO A 31 47.59 -27.07 -23.60
N VAL A 32 48.93 -27.13 -23.50
CA VAL A 32 49.77 -28.22 -23.99
C VAL A 32 49.86 -29.32 -22.94
N THR A 33 50.25 -28.98 -21.71
CA THR A 33 50.40 -29.97 -20.62
C THR A 33 49.08 -30.29 -19.93
N LYS A 34 48.03 -29.48 -20.14
CA LYS A 34 46.72 -29.57 -19.47
C LYS A 34 46.85 -29.50 -17.94
N THR A 35 47.84 -28.77 -17.44
CA THR A 35 48.07 -28.51 -16.01
C THR A 35 47.83 -27.05 -15.64
N VAL A 36 47.64 -26.79 -14.34
CA VAL A 36 47.41 -25.44 -13.82
C VAL A 36 48.75 -24.76 -13.56
N PRO A 37 49.04 -23.60 -14.20
CA PRO A 37 50.28 -22.87 -13.96
C PRO A 37 50.41 -22.43 -12.51
N LYS A 38 51.63 -22.45 -11.97
CA LYS A 38 51.91 -21.89 -10.64
C LYS A 38 51.73 -20.37 -10.68
N ILE A 39 50.96 -19.85 -9.73
CA ILE A 39 50.67 -18.40 -9.61
C ILE A 39 51.56 -17.79 -8.54
N SER A 40 52.19 -16.68 -8.86
CA SER A 40 52.99 -15.87 -7.92
C SER A 40 52.85 -14.39 -8.26
N ILE A 41 53.35 -13.50 -7.42
CA ILE A 41 53.31 -12.06 -7.65
C ILE A 41 54.74 -11.53 -7.76
N ALA A 42 55.01 -10.66 -8.73
CA ALA A 42 56.35 -10.13 -8.96
C ALA A 42 56.76 -9.00 -8.00
N SER A 43 55.79 -8.30 -7.41
CA SER A 43 55.98 -7.13 -6.52
C SER A 43 55.68 -7.44 -5.05
N ALA A 44 56.33 -6.71 -4.13
CA ALA A 44 56.11 -6.84 -2.70
C ALA A 44 54.76 -6.20 -2.28
N HIS A 45 53.86 -7.00 -1.71
CA HIS A 45 52.58 -6.56 -1.14
C HIS A 45 52.45 -7.06 0.30
N ASP A 46 51.75 -6.27 1.14
CA ASP A 46 51.73 -6.48 2.59
C ASP A 46 51.10 -7.82 3.00
N HIS A 47 50.00 -8.20 2.34
CA HIS A 47 49.35 -9.50 2.52
C HIS A 47 48.77 -10.01 1.20
N VAL A 48 49.11 -11.25 0.87
CA VAL A 48 48.64 -11.97 -0.32
C VAL A 48 48.23 -13.37 0.09
N THR A 49 47.01 -13.77 -0.27
CA THR A 49 46.56 -15.14 -0.18
C THR A 49 46.13 -15.61 -1.57
N ILE A 50 46.66 -16.74 -2.03
CA ILE A 50 46.28 -17.38 -3.29
C ILE A 50 45.71 -18.75 -2.95
N GLN A 51 44.49 -19.01 -3.40
CA GLN A 51 43.81 -20.29 -3.25
C GLN A 51 43.43 -20.83 -4.62
N SER A 52 43.71 -22.11 -4.86
CA SER A 52 43.20 -22.83 -6.01
C SER A 52 41.72 -23.16 -5.79
N VAL A 53 40.95 -23.13 -6.87
CA VAL A 53 39.50 -23.31 -6.82
C VAL A 53 39.06 -24.28 -7.92
N TYR A 54 38.19 -25.22 -7.56
CA TYR A 54 37.56 -26.12 -8.50
C TYR A 54 36.56 -25.40 -9.41
N ARG A 55 36.68 -25.57 -10.73
CA ARG A 55 35.82 -24.92 -11.74
C ARG A 55 35.29 -25.91 -12.75
N SER A 56 34.12 -26.48 -12.45
CA SER A 56 33.48 -27.52 -13.27
C SER A 56 33.19 -27.08 -14.71
N ASP A 57 32.85 -25.81 -14.91
CA ASP A 57 32.61 -25.20 -16.22
C ASP A 57 33.87 -25.18 -17.09
N VAL A 58 35.01 -24.76 -16.51
CA VAL A 58 36.31 -24.75 -17.20
C VAL A 58 36.79 -26.17 -17.50
N ILE A 59 36.64 -27.09 -16.55
CA ILE A 59 37.02 -28.50 -16.70
C ILE A 59 36.24 -29.15 -17.83
N MET A 60 34.93 -28.91 -17.90
CA MET A 60 34.07 -29.45 -18.96
C MET A 60 34.40 -28.81 -20.32
N ALA A 61 34.61 -27.50 -20.38
CA ALA A 61 34.92 -26.79 -21.62
C ALA A 61 36.30 -27.19 -22.20
N GLN A 62 37.31 -27.37 -21.34
CA GLN A 62 38.68 -27.70 -21.73
C GLN A 62 38.99 -29.20 -21.72
N LYS A 63 38.00 -30.04 -21.38
CA LYS A 63 38.07 -31.51 -21.27
C LYS A 63 39.20 -31.99 -20.35
N LEU A 64 39.26 -31.41 -19.15
CA LEU A 64 40.28 -31.70 -18.14
C LEU A 64 39.85 -32.84 -17.21
N SER A 65 40.79 -33.39 -16.43
CA SER A 65 40.48 -34.40 -15.43
C SER A 65 39.61 -33.83 -14.30
N GLY A 66 38.65 -34.62 -13.82
CA GLY A 66 37.57 -34.16 -12.95
C GLY A 66 37.95 -33.70 -11.54
N ASN A 67 39.23 -33.73 -11.17
CA ASN A 67 39.72 -33.28 -9.84
C ASN A 67 40.69 -32.09 -9.96
N LEU A 68 40.86 -31.50 -11.14
CA LEU A 68 41.84 -30.43 -11.35
C LEU A 68 41.26 -29.06 -10.96
N GLU A 69 41.87 -28.39 -9.99
CA GLU A 69 41.47 -27.04 -9.55
C GLU A 69 42.02 -25.95 -10.49
N ALA A 70 41.44 -25.85 -11.69
CA ALA A 70 41.89 -24.92 -12.73
C ALA A 70 41.59 -23.44 -12.46
N GLY A 71 40.79 -23.13 -11.43
CA GLY A 71 40.50 -21.77 -10.99
C GLY A 71 41.45 -21.27 -9.90
N PHE A 72 41.45 -19.96 -9.68
CA PHE A 72 42.11 -19.34 -8.54
C PHE A 72 41.31 -18.17 -7.99
N GLN A 73 41.51 -17.94 -6.69
CA GLN A 73 41.05 -16.78 -5.96
C GLN A 73 42.24 -16.16 -5.23
N LEU A 74 42.48 -14.89 -5.49
CA LEU A 74 43.60 -14.13 -4.96
C LEU A 74 43.07 -12.93 -4.20
N GLU A 75 43.43 -12.84 -2.92
CA GLU A 75 43.15 -11.67 -2.10
C GLU A 75 44.46 -10.93 -1.80
N VAL A 76 44.46 -9.62 -2.05
CA VAL A 76 45.64 -8.78 -1.84
C VAL A 76 45.27 -7.46 -1.18
N THR A 77 46.07 -7.04 -0.20
CA THR A 77 45.92 -5.73 0.47
C THR A 77 46.93 -4.73 -0.11
N ARG A 78 46.49 -3.48 -0.32
CA ARG A 78 47.19 -2.52 -1.19
C ARG A 78 48.46 -1.91 -0.58
N SER A 79 49.60 -2.06 -1.28
CA SER A 79 50.85 -1.29 -1.05
C SER A 79 51.37 -0.57 -2.32
N ALA A 80 51.06 -1.07 -3.53
CA ALA A 80 51.48 -0.48 -4.82
C ALA A 80 50.29 -0.17 -5.76
N SER A 81 50.51 0.65 -6.79
CA SER A 81 49.49 1.06 -7.78
C SER A 81 49.15 -0.02 -8.81
N LYS A 82 50.05 -0.97 -9.04
CA LYS A 82 49.87 -2.10 -9.96
C LYS A 82 50.21 -3.42 -9.27
N LEU A 83 49.56 -4.48 -9.72
CA LEU A 83 49.77 -5.86 -9.29
C LEU A 83 50.15 -6.71 -10.50
N GLU A 84 51.32 -7.34 -10.48
CA GLU A 84 51.78 -8.23 -11.55
C GLU A 84 51.64 -9.70 -11.14
N LEU A 85 50.64 -10.38 -11.71
CA LEU A 85 50.40 -11.81 -11.51
C LEU A 85 51.22 -12.62 -12.50
N VAL A 86 52.10 -13.47 -11.99
CA VAL A 86 52.98 -14.33 -12.77
C VAL A 86 52.43 -15.76 -12.77
N PHE A 87 52.10 -16.25 -13.95
CA PHE A 87 51.67 -17.62 -14.22
C PHE A 87 52.83 -18.37 -14.88
N GLN A 88 53.27 -19.49 -14.28
CA GLN A 88 54.41 -20.25 -14.77
C GLN A 88 54.11 -21.75 -14.88
N SER A 89 54.39 -22.34 -16.04
CA SER A 89 54.34 -23.79 -16.30
C SER A 89 55.59 -24.19 -17.08
N GLY A 90 56.48 -24.97 -16.45
CA GLY A 90 57.79 -25.30 -17.03
C GLY A 90 58.60 -24.04 -17.37
N GLU A 91 59.05 -23.93 -18.63
CA GLU A 91 59.78 -22.77 -19.15
C GLU A 91 58.87 -21.63 -19.63
N GLN A 92 57.55 -21.86 -19.71
CA GLN A 92 56.60 -20.83 -20.11
C GLN A 92 56.19 -19.95 -18.94
N LYS A 93 56.18 -18.64 -19.20
CA LYS A 93 55.81 -17.62 -18.23
C LYS A 93 54.90 -16.60 -18.88
N ARG A 94 53.77 -16.29 -18.24
CA ARG A 94 52.85 -15.21 -18.62
C ARG A 94 52.63 -14.29 -17.43
N ILE A 95 52.64 -12.98 -17.68
CA ILE A 95 52.45 -11.96 -16.64
C ILE A 95 51.20 -11.15 -16.98
N GLU A 96 50.24 -11.10 -16.06
CA GLU A 96 49.06 -10.25 -16.15
C GLU A 96 49.20 -9.08 -15.18
N THR A 97 49.12 -7.85 -15.70
CA THR A 97 49.26 -6.63 -14.90
C THR A 97 47.88 -6.03 -14.62
N ILE A 98 47.54 -5.88 -13.34
CA ILE A 98 46.28 -5.33 -12.88
C ILE A 98 46.53 -3.95 -12.28
N ASP A 99 45.80 -2.94 -12.77
CA ASP A 99 45.91 -1.56 -12.30
C ASP A 99 44.97 -1.31 -11.11
N LEU A 100 45.51 -1.39 -9.90
CA LEU A 100 44.75 -1.22 -8.65
C LEU A 100 44.32 0.24 -8.40
N THR A 101 44.69 1.19 -9.26
CA THR A 101 44.16 2.56 -9.19
C THR A 101 42.78 2.71 -9.83
N GLN A 102 42.35 1.74 -10.64
CA GLN A 102 41.04 1.73 -11.26
C GLN A 102 39.93 1.40 -10.24
N VAL A 103 38.72 1.88 -10.53
CA VAL A 103 37.55 1.62 -9.69
C VAL A 103 36.96 0.26 -10.05
N TYR A 104 37.03 -0.68 -9.12
CA TYR A 104 36.47 -2.02 -9.28
C TYR A 104 35.15 -2.17 -8.49
N PRO A 105 34.24 -3.06 -8.95
CA PRO A 105 32.99 -3.38 -8.23
C PRO A 105 33.25 -3.84 -6.79
N ALA A 106 32.34 -3.56 -5.86
CA ALA A 106 32.47 -4.02 -4.47
C ALA A 106 32.20 -5.53 -4.33
N ILE A 107 32.75 -6.17 -3.29
CA ILE A 107 32.49 -7.59 -3.00
C ILE A 107 31.01 -7.77 -2.56
N PRO A 108 30.24 -8.68 -3.18
CA PRO A 108 28.82 -8.91 -2.86
C PRO A 108 28.59 -9.29 -1.40
N GLY A 109 27.48 -8.82 -0.80
CA GLY A 109 27.15 -9.07 0.61
C GLY A 109 27.65 -8.00 1.60
N ARG A 110 28.48 -7.06 1.14
CA ARG A 110 28.84 -5.83 1.85
C ARG A 110 28.31 -4.56 1.15
N GLU A 111 27.15 -4.67 0.50
CA GLU A 111 26.55 -3.62 -0.34
C GLU A 111 25.44 -2.82 0.39
N THR A 112 25.27 -1.55 0.00
CA THR A 112 24.17 -0.68 0.49
C THR A 112 22.85 -0.95 -0.25
N ASN A 113 21.70 -0.69 0.39
CA ASN A 113 20.35 -0.98 -0.14
C ASN A 113 20.08 -0.39 -1.55
N TRP A 114 20.65 0.77 -1.86
CA TRP A 114 20.55 1.41 -3.17
C TRP A 114 21.21 0.59 -4.30
N GLN A 115 22.32 -0.09 -4.00
CA GLN A 115 23.05 -0.89 -4.99
C GLN A 115 22.29 -2.19 -5.34
N LYS A 116 21.58 -2.78 -4.36
CA LYS A 116 20.64 -3.89 -4.60
C LYS A 116 19.50 -3.48 -5.53
N GLN A 117 18.95 -2.28 -5.35
CA GLN A 117 17.88 -1.75 -6.22
C GLN A 117 18.37 -1.54 -7.65
N VAL A 118 19.57 -0.99 -7.85
CA VAL A 118 20.15 -0.76 -9.19
C VAL A 118 20.45 -2.08 -9.92
N GLN A 119 20.95 -3.10 -9.24
CA GLN A 119 21.20 -4.42 -9.86
C GLN A 119 19.90 -5.14 -10.23
N ASN A 120 18.87 -5.06 -9.38
CA ASN A 120 17.56 -5.61 -9.69
C ASN A 120 16.92 -4.87 -10.87
N MET A 121 17.02 -3.55 -10.93
CA MET A 121 16.57 -2.74 -12.05
C MET A 121 17.26 -3.13 -13.36
N LYS A 122 18.59 -3.35 -13.36
CA LYS A 122 19.33 -3.83 -14.55
C LYS A 122 18.93 -5.24 -15.00
N ARG A 123 18.46 -6.10 -14.09
CA ARG A 123 17.91 -7.43 -14.42
C ARG A 123 16.52 -7.33 -15.04
N VAL A 124 15.66 -6.48 -14.47
CA VAL A 124 14.31 -6.19 -14.98
C VAL A 124 14.39 -5.56 -16.37
N VAL A 125 15.27 -4.58 -16.59
CA VAL A 125 15.50 -3.94 -17.89
C VAL A 125 15.98 -4.94 -18.95
N ARG A 126 16.93 -5.83 -18.62
CA ARG A 126 17.39 -6.87 -19.57
C ARG A 126 16.29 -7.89 -19.90
N TYR A 127 15.45 -8.24 -18.93
CA TYR A 127 14.33 -9.15 -19.16
C TYR A 127 13.22 -8.48 -20.01
N TYR A 128 12.95 -7.20 -19.77
CA TYR A 128 12.06 -6.35 -20.57
C TYR A 128 12.54 -6.23 -22.02
N GLN A 129 13.81 -5.90 -22.24
CA GLN A 129 14.40 -5.77 -23.59
C GLN A 129 14.31 -7.08 -24.39
N LYS A 130 14.32 -8.23 -23.72
CA LYS A 130 14.30 -9.55 -24.36
C LYS A 130 12.87 -10.12 -24.56
N ASN A 131 11.94 -9.83 -23.66
CA ASN A 131 10.64 -10.53 -23.61
C ASN A 131 9.41 -9.59 -23.65
N GLY A 132 9.64 -8.28 -23.66
CA GLY A 132 8.59 -7.27 -23.71
C GLY A 132 7.90 -7.01 -22.36
N LEU A 133 7.07 -5.95 -22.34
CA LEU A 133 6.41 -5.42 -21.13
C LEU A 133 5.48 -6.43 -20.47
N LYS A 134 4.62 -7.08 -21.27
CA LYS A 134 3.59 -8.01 -20.79
C LYS A 134 4.20 -9.25 -20.10
N ALA A 135 5.28 -9.80 -20.66
CA ALA A 135 5.97 -10.96 -20.08
C ALA A 135 6.73 -10.60 -18.79
N THR A 136 7.27 -9.37 -18.72
CA THR A 136 8.01 -8.87 -17.55
C THR A 136 7.07 -8.59 -16.39
N LEU A 137 5.94 -7.92 -16.63
CA LEU A 137 4.89 -7.70 -15.62
C LEU A 137 4.29 -9.02 -15.13
N ASN A 138 3.97 -9.96 -16.04
CA ASN A 138 3.48 -11.27 -15.65
C ASN A 138 4.50 -12.07 -14.84
N ARG A 139 5.80 -11.95 -15.15
CA ARG A 139 6.86 -12.60 -14.36
C ARG A 139 7.00 -11.97 -12.98
N MET A 140 6.96 -10.64 -12.88
CA MET A 140 7.05 -9.94 -11.59
C MET A 140 5.83 -10.21 -10.72
N LYS A 141 4.61 -10.18 -11.29
CA LYS A 141 3.38 -10.55 -10.60
C LYS A 141 3.41 -12.01 -10.13
N LYS A 142 3.83 -12.95 -10.98
CA LYS A 142 4.03 -14.36 -10.60
C LYS A 142 5.12 -14.55 -9.54
N GLN A 143 6.20 -13.77 -9.59
CA GLN A 143 7.29 -13.85 -8.63
C GLN A 143 6.91 -13.22 -7.29
N GLN A 144 6.12 -12.15 -7.29
CA GLN A 144 5.58 -11.51 -6.09
C GLN A 144 4.53 -12.39 -5.41
N VAL A 145 3.59 -12.98 -6.18
CA VAL A 145 2.64 -13.98 -5.68
C VAL A 145 3.38 -15.19 -5.10
N LYS A 146 4.36 -15.75 -5.84
CA LYS A 146 5.16 -16.88 -5.36
C LYS A 146 5.98 -16.56 -4.11
N GLN A 147 6.54 -15.36 -4.02
CA GLN A 147 7.31 -14.92 -2.85
C GLN A 147 6.40 -14.66 -1.64
N GLN A 148 5.19 -14.16 -1.87
CA GLN A 148 4.16 -14.01 -0.84
C GLN A 148 3.68 -15.38 -0.34
N GLU A 149 3.51 -16.36 -1.23
CA GLU A 149 3.20 -17.77 -0.88
C GLU A 149 4.34 -18.44 -0.06
N GLU A 150 5.61 -18.16 -0.35
CA GLU A 150 6.75 -18.71 0.40
C GLU A 150 6.99 -18.00 1.75
N ASP A 151 6.76 -16.68 1.83
CA ASP A 151 6.97 -15.88 3.04
C ASP A 151 5.78 -15.98 4.03
N TYR A 152 4.58 -16.38 3.59
CA TYR A 152 3.38 -16.37 4.44
C TYR A 152 3.38 -17.38 5.60
N PRO A 153 3.77 -18.66 5.41
CA PRO A 153 3.91 -19.59 6.54
C PRO A 153 4.90 -19.10 7.59
N ALA A 154 5.98 -18.42 7.17
CA ALA A 154 6.96 -17.83 8.09
C ALA A 154 6.37 -16.62 8.85
N PHE A 155 5.54 -15.80 8.17
CA PHE A 155 4.79 -14.73 8.81
C PHE A 155 3.87 -15.28 9.90
N LEU A 156 3.07 -16.32 9.61
CA LEU A 156 2.19 -16.95 10.59
C LEU A 156 2.98 -17.51 11.77
N ALA A 157 4.07 -18.24 11.50
CA ALA A 157 4.92 -18.82 12.54
C ALA A 157 5.56 -17.76 13.46
N THR A 158 5.74 -16.52 12.99
CA THR A 158 6.35 -15.42 13.77
C THR A 158 5.29 -14.60 14.50
N ASN A 159 4.17 -14.31 13.86
CA ASN A 159 3.18 -13.35 14.36
C ASN A 159 2.03 -13.99 15.13
N GLU A 160 1.85 -15.31 15.03
CA GLU A 160 0.79 -16.06 15.71
C GLU A 160 1.34 -17.08 16.70
N GLN A 161 2.31 -16.66 17.52
CA GLN A 161 2.73 -17.39 18.70
C GLN A 161 1.96 -16.86 19.91
N TRP A 162 1.01 -17.67 20.41
CA TRP A 162 0.18 -17.30 21.55
C TRP A 162 0.67 -18.00 22.81
N ASP A 163 1.03 -17.22 23.83
CA ASP A 163 1.21 -17.76 25.18
C ASP A 163 -0.17 -17.86 25.85
N VAL A 164 -0.71 -19.08 25.89
CA VAL A 164 -2.05 -19.36 26.42
C VAL A 164 -2.15 -19.00 27.90
N GLU A 165 -1.09 -19.20 28.68
CA GLU A 165 -1.10 -18.91 30.11
C GLU A 165 -1.02 -17.40 30.36
N GLU A 166 -0.24 -16.66 29.55
CA GLU A 166 -0.24 -15.20 29.57
C GLU A 166 -1.62 -14.63 29.22
N ILE A 167 -2.26 -15.13 28.16
CA ILE A 167 -3.60 -14.69 27.74
C ILE A 167 -4.62 -14.94 28.86
N ARG A 168 -4.62 -16.13 29.46
CA ARG A 168 -5.52 -16.45 30.59
C ARG A 168 -5.27 -15.55 31.78
N SER A 169 -4.00 -15.29 32.11
CA SER A 169 -3.62 -14.37 33.18
C SER A 169 -4.11 -12.95 32.88
N GLU A 170 -3.99 -12.47 31.64
CA GLU A 170 -4.47 -11.14 31.26
C GLU A 170 -6.00 -11.05 31.33
N ILE A 171 -6.73 -12.05 30.82
CA ILE A 171 -8.19 -12.11 30.91
C ILE A 171 -8.65 -12.00 32.38
N ALA A 172 -7.98 -12.68 33.31
CA ALA A 172 -8.29 -12.62 34.73
C ALA A 172 -8.13 -11.20 35.33
N THR A 173 -7.41 -10.29 34.67
CA THR A 173 -7.24 -8.89 35.10
C THR A 173 -8.25 -7.93 34.48
N PHE A 174 -9.05 -8.37 33.49
CA PHE A 174 -10.02 -7.50 32.83
C PHE A 174 -11.11 -7.02 33.80
N SER A 175 -11.21 -5.70 33.96
CA SER A 175 -12.27 -5.05 34.71
C SER A 175 -13.60 -5.01 33.95
N TYR A 176 -13.53 -5.04 32.62
CA TYR A 176 -14.70 -5.04 31.75
C TYR A 176 -14.75 -6.35 30.95
N GLN A 177 -15.77 -7.16 31.20
CA GLN A 177 -15.95 -8.49 30.61
C GLN A 177 -17.37 -8.62 30.04
N PRO A 178 -17.68 -7.86 28.96
CA PRO A 178 -19.00 -7.93 28.34
C PRO A 178 -19.26 -9.31 27.73
N LYS A 179 -20.52 -9.75 27.79
CA LYS A 179 -20.92 -10.94 27.05
C LYS A 179 -20.97 -10.60 25.55
N ILE A 180 -20.37 -11.46 24.73
CA ILE A 180 -20.44 -11.36 23.26
C ILE A 180 -21.41 -12.42 22.73
N SER A 181 -22.44 -12.01 22.00
CA SER A 181 -23.36 -12.90 21.29
C SER A 181 -22.89 -13.11 19.86
N ILE A 182 -22.55 -14.33 19.47
CA ILE A 182 -22.17 -14.67 18.10
C ILE A 182 -23.45 -15.01 17.32
N LEU A 183 -23.77 -14.26 16.28
CA LEU A 183 -24.95 -14.46 15.45
C LEU A 183 -24.58 -15.35 14.26
N MET A 184 -25.20 -16.52 14.16
CA MET A 184 -24.90 -17.50 13.10
C MET A 184 -26.18 -18.00 12.41
N PRO A 185 -26.54 -17.47 11.24
CA PRO A 185 -27.60 -18.05 10.41
C PRO A 185 -27.14 -19.39 9.81
N VAL A 186 -28.01 -20.40 9.80
CA VAL A 186 -27.68 -21.75 9.33
C VAL A 186 -28.66 -22.20 8.26
N TYR A 187 -28.15 -22.66 7.11
CA TYR A 187 -28.98 -23.29 6.07
C TYR A 187 -28.18 -24.33 5.28
N ASN A 188 -28.59 -25.60 5.32
CA ASN A 188 -28.08 -26.71 4.47
C ASN A 188 -26.53 -26.80 4.39
N VAL A 189 -25.85 -26.59 5.52
CA VAL A 189 -24.39 -26.71 5.61
C VAL A 189 -24.00 -28.15 5.97
N GLU A 190 -22.91 -28.63 5.38
CA GLU A 190 -22.39 -29.97 5.68
C GLU A 190 -21.93 -30.07 7.15
N GLU A 191 -22.17 -31.22 7.78
CA GLU A 191 -21.89 -31.45 9.20
C GLU A 191 -20.42 -31.16 9.57
N GLU A 192 -19.47 -31.46 8.70
CA GLU A 192 -18.05 -31.19 8.94
C GLU A 192 -17.77 -29.70 9.17
N TRP A 193 -18.27 -28.83 8.29
CA TRP A 193 -17.98 -27.40 8.32
C TRP A 193 -18.70 -26.71 9.46
N LEU A 194 -19.97 -27.05 9.69
CA LEU A 194 -20.73 -26.54 10.82
C LEU A 194 -20.13 -26.99 12.16
N THR A 195 -19.64 -28.22 12.24
CA THR A 195 -18.94 -28.72 13.44
C THR A 195 -17.67 -27.93 13.71
N LYS A 196 -16.83 -27.69 12.68
CA LYS A 196 -15.61 -26.88 12.81
C LYS A 196 -15.92 -25.44 13.23
N CYS A 197 -16.94 -24.84 12.62
CA CYS A 197 -17.41 -23.49 12.96
C CYS A 197 -17.80 -23.39 14.44
N ILE A 198 -18.71 -24.25 14.91
CA ILE A 198 -19.17 -24.26 16.31
C ILE A 198 -17.99 -24.52 17.27
N GLN A 199 -17.12 -25.48 16.94
CA GLN A 199 -15.95 -25.80 17.76
C GLN A 199 -14.95 -24.63 17.84
N SER A 200 -14.82 -23.82 16.80
CA SER A 200 -13.98 -22.61 16.83
C SER A 200 -14.47 -21.56 17.84
N VAL A 201 -15.80 -21.48 18.03
CA VAL A 201 -16.42 -20.64 19.07
C VAL A 201 -16.23 -21.27 20.46
N GLN A 202 -16.44 -22.58 20.58
CA GLN A 202 -16.22 -23.30 21.84
C GLN A 202 -14.77 -23.20 22.34
N GLY A 203 -13.80 -23.13 21.40
CA GLY A 203 -12.37 -23.05 21.67
C GLY A 203 -11.84 -21.64 21.98
N GLN A 204 -12.69 -20.62 22.05
CA GLN A 204 -12.26 -19.26 22.39
C GLN A 204 -11.70 -19.17 23.82
N PHE A 205 -10.58 -18.46 23.99
CA PHE A 205 -9.97 -18.30 25.32
C PHE A 205 -10.76 -17.38 26.26
N TYR A 206 -11.48 -16.40 25.70
CA TYR A 206 -12.46 -15.63 26.47
C TYR A 206 -13.76 -16.42 26.52
N GLU A 207 -14.29 -16.71 27.72
CA GLU A 207 -15.38 -17.68 27.90
C GLU A 207 -16.78 -17.07 28.05
N ASN A 208 -16.89 -15.75 28.29
CA ASN A 208 -18.17 -15.05 28.45
C ASN A 208 -18.80 -14.70 27.10
N TRP A 209 -19.26 -15.72 26.39
CA TRP A 209 -19.96 -15.59 25.12
C TRP A 209 -21.21 -16.45 25.09
N GLU A 210 -22.02 -16.24 24.07
CA GLU A 210 -23.09 -17.16 23.67
C GLU A 210 -23.16 -17.27 22.16
N LEU A 211 -23.49 -18.45 21.65
CA LEU A 211 -23.67 -18.69 20.23
C LEU A 211 -25.16 -18.73 19.93
N CYS A 212 -25.65 -17.72 19.22
CA CYS A 212 -27.05 -17.53 18.84
C CYS A 212 -27.24 -17.98 17.40
N MET A 213 -27.76 -19.20 17.23
CA MET A 213 -27.98 -19.81 15.92
C MET A 213 -29.42 -19.66 15.47
N SER A 214 -29.62 -19.50 14.16
CA SER A 214 -30.94 -19.57 13.53
C SER A 214 -30.90 -20.52 12.36
N ASP A 215 -31.49 -21.71 12.51
CA ASP A 215 -31.73 -22.62 11.39
C ASP A 215 -32.86 -22.08 10.52
N ASP A 216 -32.53 -21.70 9.28
CA ASP A 216 -33.42 -21.07 8.32
C ASP A 216 -34.23 -22.08 7.51
N ALA A 217 -34.86 -23.02 8.24
CA ALA A 217 -35.61 -24.15 7.69
C ALA A 217 -34.74 -25.04 6.77
N SER A 218 -33.59 -25.51 7.27
CA SER A 218 -32.74 -26.46 6.53
C SER A 218 -33.53 -27.69 6.08
N THR A 219 -33.34 -28.06 4.83
CA THR A 219 -33.90 -29.27 4.22
C THR A 219 -33.01 -30.50 4.41
N ASP A 220 -31.71 -30.28 4.70
CA ASP A 220 -30.80 -31.37 5.06
C ASP A 220 -31.22 -31.96 6.43
N PRO A 221 -31.57 -33.26 6.49
CA PRO A 221 -32.04 -33.90 7.72
C PRO A 221 -30.98 -33.99 8.82
N ASN A 222 -29.71 -33.75 8.53
CA ASN A 222 -28.61 -33.83 9.50
C ASN A 222 -28.41 -32.54 10.30
N VAL A 223 -28.79 -31.37 9.74
CA VAL A 223 -28.53 -30.07 10.36
C VAL A 223 -29.24 -29.95 11.71
N LYS A 224 -30.56 -30.20 11.75
CA LYS A 224 -31.34 -30.04 12.98
C LYS A 224 -30.84 -30.94 14.13
N PRO A 225 -30.66 -32.27 13.95
CA PRO A 225 -30.10 -33.13 14.99
C PRO A 225 -28.71 -32.70 15.45
N LEU A 226 -27.87 -32.18 14.55
CA LEU A 226 -26.54 -31.67 14.90
C LEU A 226 -26.63 -30.44 15.79
N LEU A 227 -27.48 -29.48 15.46
CA LEU A 227 -27.70 -28.28 16.28
C LEU A 227 -28.26 -28.64 17.66
N GLU A 228 -29.26 -29.54 17.72
CA GLU A 228 -29.81 -30.04 18.99
C GLU A 228 -28.75 -30.73 19.86
N LYS A 229 -27.84 -31.48 19.25
CA LYS A 229 -26.70 -32.10 19.94
C LYS A 229 -25.78 -31.05 20.57
N PHE A 230 -25.41 -29.99 19.85
CA PHE A 230 -24.53 -28.95 20.39
C PHE A 230 -25.19 -28.15 21.51
N VAL A 231 -26.47 -27.82 21.37
CA VAL A 231 -27.26 -27.16 22.44
C VAL A 231 -27.31 -28.02 23.70
N ALA A 232 -27.42 -29.34 23.57
CA ALA A 232 -27.40 -30.24 24.72
C ALA A 232 -26.02 -30.40 25.37
N GLN A 233 -24.94 -29.98 24.70
CA GLN A 233 -23.55 -30.13 25.16
C GLN A 233 -22.98 -28.87 25.81
N ASP A 234 -23.49 -27.69 25.46
CA ASP A 234 -22.99 -26.41 25.96
C ASP A 234 -24.15 -25.41 26.10
N ASP A 235 -24.48 -25.05 27.34
CA ASP A 235 -25.61 -24.16 27.67
C ASP A 235 -25.44 -22.73 27.12
N ARG A 236 -24.25 -22.36 26.64
CA ARG A 236 -23.99 -21.08 25.95
C ARG A 236 -24.48 -21.09 24.50
N ILE A 237 -24.81 -22.26 23.95
CA ILE A 237 -25.29 -22.42 22.57
C ILE A 237 -26.83 -22.41 22.56
N LYS A 238 -27.40 -21.54 21.74
CA LYS A 238 -28.84 -21.35 21.58
C LYS A 238 -29.21 -21.51 20.11
N VAL A 239 -30.40 -22.04 19.83
CA VAL A 239 -30.90 -22.19 18.47
C VAL A 239 -32.38 -21.83 18.35
N VAL A 240 -32.74 -21.15 17.27
CA VAL A 240 -34.13 -21.00 16.80
C VAL A 240 -34.29 -21.78 15.51
N PHE A 241 -35.34 -22.59 15.42
CA PHE A 241 -35.72 -23.31 14.21
C PHE A 241 -36.86 -22.57 13.50
N ARG A 242 -36.54 -21.89 12.41
CA ARG A 242 -37.51 -21.14 11.61
C ARG A 242 -38.43 -22.12 10.85
N GLN A 243 -39.68 -21.72 10.68
CA GLN A 243 -40.67 -22.55 9.97
C GLN A 243 -40.56 -22.41 8.44
N ASP A 244 -40.13 -21.23 7.99
CA ASP A 244 -39.98 -20.88 6.58
C ASP A 244 -38.58 -20.30 6.34
N ASN A 245 -37.98 -20.68 5.21
CA ASN A 245 -36.72 -20.10 4.74
C ASN A 245 -36.92 -18.60 4.45
N GLY A 246 -36.25 -17.78 5.25
CA GLY A 246 -36.31 -16.33 5.20
C GLY A 246 -35.07 -15.68 4.59
N HIS A 247 -34.13 -16.50 4.11
CA HIS A 247 -32.78 -16.13 3.71
C HIS A 247 -31.98 -15.44 4.84
N ILE A 248 -30.74 -15.09 4.50
CA ILE A 248 -29.72 -14.64 5.44
C ILE A 248 -30.20 -13.49 6.34
N SER A 249 -30.85 -12.45 5.81
CA SER A 249 -31.27 -11.30 6.63
C SER A 249 -32.29 -11.67 7.71
N LYS A 250 -33.31 -12.48 7.40
CA LYS A 250 -34.29 -12.90 8.41
C LYS A 250 -33.72 -13.93 9.37
N ALA A 251 -32.88 -14.84 8.88
CA ALA A 251 -32.19 -15.82 9.72
C ALA A 251 -31.29 -15.13 10.75
N THR A 252 -30.45 -14.18 10.32
CA THR A 252 -29.57 -13.44 11.23
C THR A 252 -30.37 -12.56 12.20
N ASN A 253 -31.50 -11.98 11.79
CA ASN A 253 -32.40 -11.28 12.71
C ASN A 253 -33.01 -12.22 13.77
N SER A 254 -33.39 -13.45 13.43
CA SER A 254 -33.86 -14.43 14.42
C SER A 254 -32.76 -14.85 15.40
N ALA A 255 -31.50 -14.91 14.95
CA ALA A 255 -30.35 -15.05 15.86
C ALA A 255 -30.17 -13.82 16.77
N LEU A 256 -30.32 -12.60 16.23
CA LEU A 256 -30.26 -11.35 17.00
C LEU A 256 -31.37 -11.26 18.07
N GLU A 257 -32.57 -11.77 17.79
CA GLU A 257 -33.71 -11.76 18.73
C GLU A 257 -33.45 -12.56 20.02
N ILE A 258 -32.61 -13.60 19.96
CA ILE A 258 -32.25 -14.44 21.12
C ILE A 258 -30.91 -14.03 21.76
N ALA A 259 -30.24 -13.02 21.21
CA ALA A 259 -28.99 -12.48 21.71
C ALA A 259 -29.20 -11.63 22.96
N THR A 260 -28.31 -11.79 23.93
CA THR A 260 -28.34 -11.11 25.24
C THR A 260 -27.01 -10.44 25.58
N GLY A 261 -25.99 -10.61 24.74
CA GLY A 261 -24.70 -9.97 24.87
C GLY A 261 -24.79 -8.46 24.66
N GLU A 262 -23.87 -7.73 25.30
CA GLU A 262 -23.72 -6.29 25.08
C GLU A 262 -23.22 -5.97 23.67
N PHE A 263 -22.50 -6.92 23.08
CA PHE A 263 -22.03 -6.89 21.70
C PHE A 263 -22.48 -8.13 20.95
N CYS A 264 -22.72 -7.97 19.65
CA CYS A 264 -22.98 -9.04 18.72
C CYS A 264 -21.86 -9.16 17.69
N ALA A 265 -21.32 -10.36 17.50
CA ALA A 265 -20.36 -10.70 16.46
C ALA A 265 -21.03 -11.47 15.31
N LEU A 266 -20.57 -11.28 14.08
CA LEU A 266 -21.10 -12.00 12.91
C LEU A 266 -20.19 -13.17 12.53
N LEU A 267 -20.78 -14.35 12.34
CA LEU A 267 -20.07 -15.56 11.92
C LEU A 267 -20.92 -16.35 10.93
N ASP A 268 -20.34 -16.66 9.77
CA ASP A 268 -20.96 -17.53 8.78
C ASP A 268 -20.76 -19.01 9.18
N ASN A 269 -21.75 -19.86 8.83
CA ASN A 269 -21.90 -21.20 9.37
C ASN A 269 -20.86 -22.24 8.89
N ASP A 270 -19.99 -21.86 7.96
CA ASP A 270 -18.88 -22.65 7.45
C ASP A 270 -17.49 -22.06 7.79
N ASP A 271 -17.44 -20.87 8.40
CA ASP A 271 -16.20 -20.17 8.76
C ASP A 271 -15.70 -20.50 10.17
N GLU A 272 -14.49 -20.06 10.51
CA GLU A 272 -13.89 -20.28 11.83
C GLU A 272 -13.38 -18.96 12.45
N LEU A 273 -13.45 -18.86 13.78
CA LEU A 273 -12.78 -17.80 14.54
C LEU A 273 -11.38 -18.24 14.95
N ALA A 274 -10.42 -17.30 14.95
CA ALA A 274 -9.14 -17.53 15.61
C ALA A 274 -9.37 -17.75 17.13
N PRO A 275 -8.65 -18.66 17.81
CA PRO A 275 -8.83 -18.93 19.26
C PRO A 275 -8.71 -17.71 20.19
N ILE A 276 -8.00 -16.67 19.73
CA ILE A 276 -7.78 -15.41 20.45
C ILE A 276 -8.80 -14.32 20.08
N ALA A 277 -9.74 -14.57 19.16
CA ALA A 277 -10.59 -13.54 18.57
C ALA A 277 -11.38 -12.75 19.62
N LEU A 278 -12.16 -13.44 20.46
CA LEU A 278 -12.97 -12.76 21.48
C LEU A 278 -12.11 -12.12 22.57
N TYR A 279 -10.95 -12.71 22.88
CA TYR A 279 -10.00 -12.12 23.83
C TYR A 279 -9.46 -10.78 23.33
N GLU A 280 -9.04 -10.68 22.07
CA GLU A 280 -8.51 -9.42 21.50
C GLU A 280 -9.59 -8.33 21.42
N VAL A 281 -10.84 -8.71 21.14
CA VAL A 281 -11.99 -7.79 21.19
C VAL A 281 -12.17 -7.22 22.60
N VAL A 282 -12.20 -8.08 23.62
CA VAL A 282 -12.39 -7.65 25.01
C VAL A 282 -11.18 -6.88 25.54
N LYS A 283 -9.96 -7.25 25.14
CA LYS A 283 -8.74 -6.49 25.43
C LYS A 283 -8.83 -5.07 24.88
N THR A 284 -9.36 -4.92 23.67
CA THR A 284 -9.57 -3.62 23.02
C THR A 284 -10.63 -2.81 23.77
N LEU A 285 -11.73 -3.45 24.21
CA LEU A 285 -12.76 -2.81 25.04
C LEU A 285 -12.25 -2.40 26.44
N ASN A 286 -11.29 -3.12 27.01
CA ASN A 286 -10.67 -2.69 28.28
C ASN A 286 -9.80 -1.43 28.12
N LYS A 287 -9.29 -1.16 26.90
CA LYS A 287 -8.60 0.10 26.60
C LYS A 287 -9.59 1.24 26.33
N ASN A 288 -10.71 0.93 25.69
CA ASN A 288 -11.78 1.89 25.40
C ASN A 288 -13.17 1.21 25.51
N PRO A 289 -13.86 1.34 26.66
CA PRO A 289 -15.19 0.74 26.85
C PRO A 289 -16.30 1.36 25.99
N GLU A 290 -16.04 2.55 25.43
CA GLU A 290 -16.98 3.33 24.63
C GLU A 290 -17.04 2.90 23.16
N LEU A 291 -16.29 1.89 22.74
CA LEU A 291 -16.33 1.43 21.35
C LEU A 291 -17.70 0.84 20.99
N ASP A 292 -18.20 1.19 19.81
CA ASP A 292 -19.47 0.69 19.28
C ASP A 292 -19.28 -0.37 18.19
N LEU A 293 -18.18 -0.27 17.44
CA LEU A 293 -17.83 -1.21 16.38
C LEU A 293 -16.35 -1.59 16.51
N ILE A 294 -16.08 -2.89 16.48
CA ILE A 294 -14.74 -3.43 16.40
C ILE A 294 -14.67 -4.35 15.18
N TYR A 295 -13.62 -4.24 14.37
CA TYR A 295 -13.38 -5.17 13.28
C TYR A 295 -11.93 -5.62 13.22
N SER A 296 -11.68 -6.75 12.55
CA SER A 296 -10.35 -7.35 12.45
C SER A 296 -9.92 -7.59 11.01
N ASP A 297 -8.64 -7.89 10.83
CA ASP A 297 -8.17 -8.57 9.62
C ASP A 297 -8.77 -9.99 9.53
N GLU A 298 -8.80 -10.51 8.31
CA GLU A 298 -9.33 -11.84 7.97
C GLU A 298 -8.39 -12.56 7.01
N ASP A 299 -8.52 -13.87 6.91
CA ASP A 299 -7.75 -14.70 5.98
C ASP A 299 -8.61 -15.83 5.43
N LYS A 300 -8.27 -16.31 4.24
CA LYS A 300 -8.92 -17.46 3.63
C LYS A 300 -8.29 -18.76 4.10
N ILE A 301 -9.14 -19.73 4.41
CA ILE A 301 -8.76 -21.08 4.81
C ILE A 301 -9.31 -22.10 3.80
N ASP A 302 -8.47 -23.03 3.36
CA ASP A 302 -8.89 -24.12 2.48
C ASP A 302 -9.57 -25.26 3.26
N MET A 303 -10.06 -26.27 2.54
CA MET A 303 -10.69 -27.45 3.14
C MET A 303 -9.74 -28.30 3.99
N GLN A 304 -8.41 -28.14 3.84
CA GLN A 304 -7.39 -28.84 4.61
C GLN A 304 -6.97 -28.06 5.86
N GLY A 305 -7.48 -26.84 6.04
CA GLY A 305 -7.11 -25.96 7.15
C GLY A 305 -5.89 -25.08 6.87
N ASN A 306 -5.39 -25.03 5.63
CA ASN A 306 -4.29 -24.14 5.27
C ASN A 306 -4.81 -22.74 4.96
N ARG A 307 -4.09 -21.75 5.46
CA ARG A 307 -4.35 -20.32 5.30
C ARG A 307 -3.50 -19.71 4.20
N PHE A 308 -4.05 -18.82 3.35
CA PHE A 308 -3.35 -18.44 2.11
C PHE A 308 -3.60 -17.07 1.47
N ASP A 309 -4.56 -16.25 1.92
CA ASP A 309 -4.89 -14.97 1.26
C ASP A 309 -5.41 -13.93 2.27
N PRO A 310 -4.50 -13.36 3.09
CA PRO A 310 -4.88 -12.44 4.15
C PRO A 310 -5.31 -11.07 3.61
N ALA A 311 -6.39 -10.55 4.19
CA ALA A 311 -6.90 -9.21 3.97
C ALA A 311 -6.50 -8.31 5.15
N PHE A 312 -5.39 -7.57 4.98
CA PHE A 312 -4.84 -6.62 5.95
C PHE A 312 -5.43 -5.22 5.77
N LYS A 313 -6.48 -4.94 6.54
CA LYS A 313 -7.35 -3.76 6.44
C LYS A 313 -6.71 -2.54 7.09
N PRO A 314 -7.03 -1.31 6.64
CA PRO A 314 -6.69 -0.09 7.38
C PRO A 314 -7.62 0.10 8.59
N ASP A 315 -7.29 1.08 9.43
CA ASP A 315 -8.24 1.66 10.39
C ASP A 315 -9.39 2.36 9.64
N PHE A 316 -10.39 2.84 10.39
CA PHE A 316 -11.67 3.25 9.82
C PHE A 316 -11.53 4.39 8.79
N SER A 317 -11.83 4.07 7.53
CA SER A 317 -11.86 4.99 6.39
C SER A 317 -13.28 5.07 5.81
N PRO A 318 -13.97 6.22 5.96
CA PRO A 318 -15.36 6.36 5.52
C PRO A 318 -15.53 6.33 3.99
N ASP A 319 -14.58 6.89 3.24
CA ASP A 319 -14.66 6.91 1.77
C ASP A 319 -14.24 5.56 1.17
N LEU A 320 -13.28 4.86 1.77
CA LEU A 320 -13.01 3.46 1.40
C LEU A 320 -14.23 2.58 1.70
N LEU A 321 -14.91 2.80 2.83
CA LEU A 321 -16.12 2.06 3.17
C LEU A 321 -17.22 2.28 2.14
N LEU A 322 -17.37 3.47 1.55
CA LEU A 322 -18.34 3.70 0.48
C LEU A 322 -17.93 3.04 -0.85
N GLY A 323 -16.63 2.85 -1.06
CA GLY A 323 -16.10 2.18 -2.24
C GLY A 323 -16.14 0.65 -2.16
N THR A 324 -16.03 0.07 -0.96
CA THR A 324 -16.09 -1.39 -0.76
C THR A 324 -16.32 -1.74 0.71
N ASN A 325 -16.99 -2.88 0.97
CA ASN A 325 -17.15 -3.40 2.33
C ASN A 325 -15.86 -4.07 2.83
N TYR A 326 -14.88 -3.27 3.26
CA TYR A 326 -13.65 -3.81 3.82
C TYR A 326 -13.77 -4.19 5.31
N ILE A 327 -14.84 -3.77 6.01
CA ILE A 327 -15.05 -4.12 7.43
C ILE A 327 -15.38 -5.61 7.54
N SER A 328 -16.36 -6.08 6.75
CA SER A 328 -16.66 -7.52 6.57
C SER A 328 -16.68 -8.27 7.92
N HIS A 329 -15.96 -9.38 8.02
CA HIS A 329 -15.80 -10.20 9.21
C HIS A 329 -14.36 -10.08 9.76
N LEU A 330 -14.10 -10.22 11.06
CA LEU A 330 -15.03 -10.31 12.17
C LEU A 330 -15.52 -8.91 12.55
N GLY A 331 -16.78 -8.57 12.22
CA GLY A 331 -17.42 -7.36 12.73
C GLY A 331 -18.12 -7.62 14.07
N VAL A 332 -17.80 -6.83 15.09
CA VAL A 332 -18.41 -6.88 16.43
C VAL A 332 -19.08 -5.55 16.73
N TYR A 333 -20.40 -5.60 16.88
CA TYR A 333 -21.29 -4.46 16.90
C TYR A 333 -21.97 -4.34 18.26
N ARG A 334 -22.05 -3.12 18.80
CA ARG A 334 -22.83 -2.85 20.01
C ARG A 334 -24.31 -3.19 19.78
N THR A 335 -24.84 -4.05 20.63
CA THR A 335 -26.19 -4.64 20.47
C THR A 335 -27.29 -3.58 20.50
N THR A 336 -27.15 -2.54 21.33
CA THR A 336 -28.13 -1.46 21.43
C THR A 336 -28.29 -0.69 20.11
N ILE A 337 -27.20 -0.47 19.37
CA ILE A 337 -27.24 0.19 18.07
C ILE A 337 -27.84 -0.74 17.01
N LEU A 338 -27.52 -2.04 17.04
CA LEU A 338 -28.15 -3.02 16.14
C LEU A 338 -29.68 -3.01 16.27
N HIS A 339 -30.20 -2.97 17.50
CA HIS A 339 -31.64 -2.84 17.74
C HIS A 339 -32.18 -1.48 17.28
N GLN A 340 -31.46 -0.39 17.52
CA GLN A 340 -31.85 0.95 17.07
C GLN A 340 -32.01 1.03 15.54
N ILE A 341 -31.16 0.35 14.78
CA ILE A 341 -31.24 0.30 13.31
C ILE A 341 -32.12 -0.84 12.77
N ASN A 342 -32.81 -1.59 13.64
CA ASN A 342 -33.67 -2.73 13.33
C ASN A 342 -32.96 -3.89 12.59
N GLY A 343 -31.69 -4.15 12.94
CA GLY A 343 -30.94 -5.29 12.43
C GLY A 343 -30.75 -5.29 10.91
N PHE A 344 -30.88 -6.47 10.30
CA PHE A 344 -30.64 -6.74 8.88
C PHE A 344 -31.89 -6.47 8.03
N ARG A 345 -31.73 -5.78 6.90
CA ARG A 345 -32.85 -5.49 5.98
C ARG A 345 -33.01 -6.60 4.94
N VAL A 346 -34.26 -6.93 4.63
CA VAL A 346 -34.61 -7.80 3.48
C VAL A 346 -34.41 -7.04 2.17
N GLY A 347 -34.00 -7.73 1.11
CA GLY A 347 -33.70 -7.14 -0.20
C GLY A 347 -32.25 -6.67 -0.36
N TYR A 348 -31.39 -7.11 0.56
CA TYR A 348 -29.94 -6.86 0.58
C TYR A 348 -29.14 -8.15 0.66
N GLU A 349 -29.78 -9.30 0.47
CA GLU A 349 -29.14 -10.60 0.55
C GLU A 349 -27.91 -10.63 -0.37
N GLY A 350 -26.80 -11.20 0.11
CA GLY A 350 -25.48 -11.15 -0.54
C GLY A 350 -24.65 -9.89 -0.24
N SER A 351 -25.24 -8.85 0.35
CA SER A 351 -24.54 -7.64 0.83
C SER A 351 -25.24 -7.03 2.06
N GLN A 352 -25.89 -7.87 2.85
CA GLN A 352 -26.68 -7.48 4.02
C GLN A 352 -25.80 -6.91 5.14
N ASP A 353 -24.58 -7.40 5.24
CA ASP A 353 -23.50 -6.93 6.09
C ASP A 353 -23.06 -5.51 5.69
N TYR A 354 -22.95 -5.25 4.38
CA TYR A 354 -22.58 -3.92 3.87
C TYR A 354 -23.68 -2.89 4.14
N ASP A 355 -24.94 -3.25 3.91
CA ASP A 355 -26.09 -2.43 4.30
C ASP A 355 -26.12 -2.16 5.82
N LEU A 356 -25.86 -3.19 6.63
CA LEU A 356 -25.84 -3.07 8.08
C LEU A 356 -24.76 -2.08 8.53
N VAL A 357 -23.51 -2.28 8.10
CA VAL A 357 -22.39 -1.45 8.56
C VAL A 357 -22.56 0.00 8.12
N LEU A 358 -23.05 0.27 6.91
CA LEU A 358 -23.31 1.64 6.44
C LEU A 358 -24.36 2.36 7.29
N ARG A 359 -25.41 1.65 7.76
CA ARG A 359 -26.40 2.19 8.71
C ARG A 359 -25.85 2.30 10.12
N PHE A 360 -25.02 1.35 10.54
CA PHE A 360 -24.44 1.32 11.89
C PHE A 360 -23.52 2.51 12.11
N VAL A 361 -22.62 2.80 11.16
CA VAL A 361 -21.67 3.94 11.26
C VAL A 361 -22.38 5.30 11.23
N GLU A 362 -23.64 5.37 10.79
CA GLU A 362 -24.48 6.58 10.88
C GLU A 362 -25.00 6.85 12.30
N GLN A 363 -24.89 5.88 13.23
CA GLN A 363 -25.35 6.00 14.62
C GLN A 363 -24.19 6.15 15.63
N THR A 364 -22.95 6.24 15.16
CA THR A 364 -21.75 6.35 16.01
C THR A 364 -20.76 7.37 15.42
N THR A 365 -19.60 7.54 16.05
CA THR A 365 -18.52 8.42 15.59
C THR A 365 -17.26 7.61 15.27
N PRO A 366 -16.37 8.10 14.39
CA PRO A 366 -15.14 7.40 14.04
C PRO A 366 -14.29 6.97 15.24
N GLU A 367 -14.25 7.75 16.32
CA GLU A 367 -13.45 7.47 17.53
C GLU A 367 -13.99 6.28 18.35
N ARG A 368 -15.24 5.89 18.10
CA ARG A 368 -15.91 4.73 18.70
C ARG A 368 -15.83 3.49 17.79
N ILE A 369 -15.05 3.55 16.71
CA ILE A 369 -14.78 2.43 15.80
C ILE A 369 -13.31 2.03 15.94
N ALA A 370 -13.04 0.76 16.21
CA ALA A 370 -11.68 0.25 16.35
C ALA A 370 -11.38 -0.89 15.37
N HIS A 371 -10.15 -0.89 14.88
CA HIS A 371 -9.59 -1.97 14.09
C HIS A 371 -8.55 -2.74 14.93
N ILE A 372 -8.60 -4.06 14.87
CA ILE A 372 -7.59 -4.94 15.43
C ILE A 372 -6.78 -5.53 14.26
N PRO A 373 -5.52 -5.11 14.04
CA PRO A 373 -4.69 -5.54 12.90
C PRO A 373 -4.11 -6.95 13.13
N LYS A 374 -4.99 -7.91 13.42
CA LYS A 374 -4.73 -9.33 13.62
C LYS A 374 -5.77 -10.12 12.85
N ILE A 375 -5.37 -11.25 12.30
CA ILE A 375 -6.27 -12.17 11.61
C ILE A 375 -7.09 -12.90 12.68
N LEU A 376 -8.34 -12.47 12.87
CA LEU A 376 -9.24 -13.06 13.88
C LEU A 376 -10.40 -13.86 13.28
N TYR A 377 -10.51 -13.87 11.95
CA TYR A 377 -11.54 -14.57 11.20
C TYR A 377 -10.93 -15.37 10.05
N TYR A 378 -11.36 -16.61 9.91
CA TYR A 378 -10.94 -17.52 8.84
C TYR A 378 -12.12 -17.83 7.93
N TRP A 379 -12.10 -17.24 6.74
CA TRP A 379 -13.10 -17.45 5.70
C TRP A 379 -12.80 -18.74 4.93
N ARG A 380 -13.65 -19.75 5.09
CA ARG A 380 -13.52 -21.02 4.37
C ARG A 380 -13.89 -20.88 2.90
N ILE A 381 -13.03 -21.42 2.04
CA ILE A 381 -13.28 -21.54 0.61
C ILE A 381 -13.75 -22.96 0.28
N LEU A 382 -15.06 -23.12 0.00
CA LEU A 382 -15.64 -24.37 -0.48
C LEU A 382 -15.92 -24.29 -1.99
N PRO A 383 -15.82 -25.41 -2.73
CA PRO A 383 -16.21 -25.48 -4.15
C PRO A 383 -17.68 -25.10 -4.40
N THR A 384 -18.53 -25.30 -3.40
CA THR A 384 -19.97 -25.00 -3.37
C THR A 384 -20.29 -23.62 -2.79
N SER A 385 -19.30 -22.89 -2.26
CA SER A 385 -19.54 -21.56 -1.67
C SER A 385 -20.12 -20.59 -2.69
N THR A 386 -20.93 -19.66 -2.21
CA THR A 386 -21.42 -18.48 -2.95
C THR A 386 -20.28 -17.70 -3.63
N ALA A 387 -19.07 -17.72 -3.07
CA ALA A 387 -17.87 -17.14 -3.67
C ALA A 387 -17.43 -17.82 -4.99
N ALA A 388 -17.76 -19.11 -5.18
CA ALA A 388 -17.41 -19.92 -6.34
C ALA A 388 -18.46 -19.88 -7.46
N ASP A 389 -19.75 -19.71 -7.13
CA ASP A 389 -20.85 -19.69 -8.10
C ASP A 389 -20.95 -18.33 -8.85
N GLN A 390 -20.98 -18.37 -10.18
CA GLN A 390 -21.06 -17.19 -11.04
C GLN A 390 -22.46 -16.55 -11.06
N SER A 391 -23.52 -17.32 -10.74
CA SER A 391 -24.91 -16.83 -10.73
C SER A 391 -25.23 -15.99 -9.49
N THR A 392 -24.57 -16.30 -8.37
CA THR A 392 -24.74 -15.63 -7.07
C THR A 392 -24.02 -14.28 -7.00
N LYS A 393 -23.12 -14.01 -7.95
CA LYS A 393 -22.29 -12.79 -8.00
C LYS A 393 -23.06 -11.54 -8.42
N GLY A 394 -23.98 -11.63 -9.39
CA GLY A 394 -24.64 -10.45 -9.95
C GLY A 394 -25.53 -9.71 -8.94
N TYR A 395 -26.46 -10.43 -8.30
CA TYR A 395 -27.42 -9.80 -7.38
C TYR A 395 -26.76 -9.24 -6.12
N ALA A 396 -25.70 -9.89 -5.62
CA ALA A 396 -24.97 -9.43 -4.44
C ALA A 396 -24.32 -8.06 -4.73
N PHE A 397 -23.66 -7.89 -5.88
CA PHE A 397 -23.08 -6.60 -6.23
C PHE A 397 -24.14 -5.52 -6.45
N ASP A 398 -25.29 -5.86 -7.05
CA ASP A 398 -26.40 -4.91 -7.19
C ASP A 398 -27.02 -4.53 -5.84
N ALA A 399 -27.11 -5.47 -4.89
CA ALA A 399 -27.51 -5.21 -3.51
C ALA A 399 -26.51 -4.30 -2.79
N GLY A 400 -25.20 -4.51 -3.00
CA GLY A 400 -24.14 -3.64 -2.50
C GLY A 400 -24.22 -2.22 -3.08
N LEU A 401 -24.41 -2.09 -4.40
CA LEU A 401 -24.61 -0.80 -5.06
C LEU A 401 -25.84 -0.07 -4.48
N LYS A 402 -26.93 -0.81 -4.30
CA LYS A 402 -28.15 -0.31 -3.66
C LYS A 402 -27.87 0.15 -2.23
N ALA A 403 -27.06 -0.57 -1.45
CA ALA A 403 -26.72 -0.21 -0.08
C ALA A 403 -25.97 1.14 -0.02
N VAL A 404 -24.99 1.34 -0.91
CA VAL A 404 -24.26 2.61 -1.03
C VAL A 404 -25.19 3.75 -1.44
N GLN A 405 -26.02 3.54 -2.46
CA GLN A 405 -26.97 4.56 -2.92
C GLN A 405 -27.98 4.93 -1.82
N ASP A 406 -28.53 3.94 -1.10
CA ASP A 406 -29.41 4.15 0.04
C ASP A 406 -28.70 4.94 1.16
N ALA A 407 -27.40 4.70 1.39
CA ALA A 407 -26.61 5.45 2.37
C ALA A 407 -26.49 6.93 1.98
N LEU A 408 -26.24 7.24 0.70
CA LEU A 408 -26.25 8.63 0.23
C LEU A 408 -27.60 9.31 0.50
N VAL A 409 -28.70 8.60 0.21
CA VAL A 409 -30.07 9.10 0.46
C VAL A 409 -30.32 9.36 1.95
N ARG A 410 -30.00 8.40 2.83
CA ARG A 410 -30.18 8.56 4.29
C ARG A 410 -29.34 9.71 4.86
N ARG A 411 -28.12 9.87 4.36
CA ARG A 411 -27.20 10.96 4.74
C ARG A 411 -27.56 12.30 4.10
N LYS A 412 -28.61 12.35 3.25
CA LYS A 412 -29.07 13.53 2.51
C LYS A 412 -27.97 14.13 1.62
N ILE A 413 -27.10 13.28 1.09
CA ILE A 413 -26.03 13.65 0.17
C ILE A 413 -26.57 13.53 -1.24
N LYS A 414 -26.47 14.61 -2.03
CA LYS A 414 -26.80 14.61 -3.44
C LYS A 414 -25.66 13.95 -4.23
N GLY A 415 -25.90 12.74 -4.70
CA GLY A 415 -24.92 11.99 -5.47
C GLY A 415 -25.44 10.63 -5.90
N THR A 416 -24.67 10.02 -6.78
CA THR A 416 -24.94 8.69 -7.33
C THR A 416 -23.80 7.74 -7.00
N ALA A 417 -24.15 6.47 -6.77
CA ALA A 417 -23.18 5.39 -6.76
C ALA A 417 -23.28 4.60 -8.07
N THR A 418 -22.15 4.09 -8.55
CA THR A 418 -22.09 3.20 -9.72
C THR A 418 -21.12 2.04 -9.46
N HIS A 419 -21.25 0.94 -10.20
CA HIS A 419 -20.23 -0.11 -10.22
C HIS A 419 -18.90 0.46 -10.72
N ALA A 420 -17.81 0.21 -10.00
CA ALA A 420 -16.45 0.52 -10.44
C ALA A 420 -15.89 -0.62 -11.30
N ALA A 421 -14.60 -0.58 -11.64
CA ALA A 421 -13.97 -1.56 -12.54
C ALA A 421 -14.00 -3.01 -12.01
N GLY A 422 -14.20 -3.20 -10.70
CA GLY A 422 -14.14 -4.49 -10.02
C GLY A 422 -15.47 -4.88 -9.38
N ASN A 423 -15.71 -6.17 -9.30
CA ASN A 423 -16.86 -6.73 -8.60
C ASN A 423 -16.84 -6.35 -7.11
N GLY A 424 -17.95 -5.83 -6.59
CA GLY A 424 -18.05 -5.38 -5.19
C GLY A 424 -17.29 -4.07 -4.89
N LEU A 425 -16.85 -3.37 -5.95
CA LEU A 425 -16.28 -2.03 -5.85
C LEU A 425 -17.27 -1.01 -6.43
N PHE A 426 -17.40 0.13 -5.76
CA PHE A 426 -18.36 1.17 -6.11
C PHE A 426 -17.66 2.53 -6.24
N ASP A 427 -18.01 3.29 -7.27
CA ASP A 427 -17.57 4.67 -7.42
C ASP A 427 -18.71 5.60 -7.00
N VAL A 428 -18.37 6.63 -6.24
CA VAL A 428 -19.33 7.59 -5.70
C VAL A 428 -19.09 8.95 -6.35
N HIS A 429 -20.14 9.50 -6.95
CA HIS A 429 -20.14 10.79 -7.61
C HIS A 429 -21.06 11.75 -6.87
N TYR A 430 -20.49 12.80 -6.29
CA TYR A 430 -21.27 13.86 -5.66
C TYR A 430 -21.67 14.93 -6.67
N GLU A 431 -22.88 15.47 -6.51
CA GLU A 431 -23.30 16.67 -7.23
C GLU A 431 -22.59 17.90 -6.66
N ILE A 432 -22.16 18.82 -7.54
CA ILE A 432 -21.62 20.11 -7.13
C ILE A 432 -22.79 21.01 -6.71
N LEU A 433 -22.81 21.42 -5.44
CA LEU A 433 -23.91 22.25 -4.92
C LEU A 433 -23.83 23.69 -5.45
N LYS A 434 -22.62 24.21 -5.63
CA LYS A 434 -22.34 25.51 -6.22
C LYS A 434 -21.00 25.50 -6.94
N GLU A 435 -20.97 26.07 -8.14
CA GLU A 435 -19.76 26.23 -8.94
C GLU A 435 -18.94 27.42 -8.45
N GLU A 436 -18.39 27.32 -7.24
CA GLU A 436 -17.53 28.38 -6.67
C GLU A 436 -16.18 28.49 -7.39
N LEU A 437 -15.53 29.65 -7.29
CA LEU A 437 -14.27 29.89 -7.97
C LEU A 437 -13.15 28.99 -7.43
N VAL A 438 -12.43 28.34 -8.36
CA VAL A 438 -11.18 27.61 -8.09
C VAL A 438 -10.00 28.46 -8.55
N SER A 439 -9.05 28.76 -7.66
CA SER A 439 -7.78 29.39 -8.02
C SER A 439 -6.70 28.33 -8.21
N VAL A 440 -6.27 28.13 -9.46
CA VAL A 440 -5.17 27.22 -9.80
C VAL A 440 -3.84 27.94 -9.59
N ILE A 441 -3.11 27.56 -8.55
CA ILE A 441 -1.82 28.17 -8.17
C ILE A 441 -0.69 27.31 -8.72
N ILE A 442 0.13 27.92 -9.59
CA ILE A 442 1.22 27.23 -10.29
C ILE A 442 2.56 27.93 -9.99
N PRO A 443 3.38 27.42 -9.06
CA PRO A 443 4.72 27.94 -8.86
C PRO A 443 5.64 27.52 -10.01
N THR A 444 6.44 28.45 -10.51
CA THR A 444 7.37 28.16 -11.60
C THR A 444 8.65 28.98 -11.52
N LYS A 445 9.70 28.52 -12.19
CA LYS A 445 10.92 29.27 -12.49
C LYS A 445 11.54 28.71 -13.76
N ASN A 446 11.46 29.48 -14.84
CA ASN A 446 11.77 29.01 -16.20
C ASN A 446 10.94 27.75 -16.56
N GLY A 447 11.42 26.93 -17.50
CA GLY A 447 10.73 25.70 -17.90
C GLY A 447 9.56 25.94 -18.86
N TYR A 448 9.81 26.70 -19.93
CA TYR A 448 8.81 27.06 -20.94
C TYR A 448 7.99 25.87 -21.47
N ASP A 449 8.65 24.76 -21.84
CA ASP A 449 7.95 23.61 -22.43
C ASP A 449 7.02 22.90 -21.44
N ASP A 450 7.38 22.90 -20.16
CA ASP A 450 6.57 22.34 -19.07
C ASP A 450 5.38 23.26 -18.78
N MET A 451 5.66 24.54 -18.56
CA MET A 451 4.63 25.53 -18.27
C MET A 451 3.60 25.63 -19.41
N LYS A 452 4.06 25.65 -20.66
CA LYS A 452 3.20 25.68 -21.83
C LYS A 452 2.30 24.44 -21.88
N ARG A 453 2.88 23.24 -21.72
CA ARG A 453 2.10 21.98 -21.70
C ARG A 453 1.05 21.98 -20.58
N CYS A 454 1.43 22.43 -19.39
CA CYS A 454 0.53 22.56 -18.25
C CYS A 454 -0.65 23.50 -18.57
N LEU A 455 -0.37 24.75 -18.96
CA LEU A 455 -1.40 25.74 -19.29
C LEU A 455 -2.29 25.33 -20.46
N GLU A 456 -1.70 24.81 -21.56
CA GLU A 456 -2.45 24.28 -22.71
C GLU A 456 -3.41 23.18 -22.25
N SER A 457 -2.93 22.22 -21.46
CA SER A 457 -3.77 21.11 -21.00
C SER A 457 -4.93 21.57 -20.09
N ILE A 458 -4.71 22.57 -19.23
CA ILE A 458 -5.76 23.14 -18.38
C ILE A 458 -6.82 23.81 -19.26
N VAL A 459 -6.42 24.72 -20.15
CA VAL A 459 -7.33 25.52 -20.98
C VAL A 459 -8.10 24.65 -21.97
N GLU A 460 -7.46 23.65 -22.58
CA GLU A 460 -8.09 22.81 -23.61
C GLU A 460 -8.99 21.70 -23.04
N LYS A 461 -8.64 21.14 -21.87
CA LYS A 461 -9.29 19.92 -21.37
C LYS A 461 -10.27 20.17 -20.23
N THR A 462 -10.10 21.22 -19.42
CA THR A 462 -10.92 21.45 -18.21
C THR A 462 -12.37 21.81 -18.57
N THR A 463 -13.33 21.08 -18.02
CA THR A 463 -14.77 21.36 -18.22
C THR A 463 -15.40 22.18 -17.10
N TYR A 464 -14.74 22.30 -15.93
CA TYR A 464 -15.23 23.14 -14.86
C TYR A 464 -15.22 24.62 -15.29
N PRO A 465 -16.33 25.37 -15.14
CA PRO A 465 -16.45 26.67 -15.79
C PRO A 465 -15.83 27.83 -15.00
N ASN A 466 -15.72 27.70 -13.68
CA ASN A 466 -15.40 28.81 -12.78
C ASN A 466 -14.02 28.66 -12.14
N TYR A 467 -12.97 28.95 -12.92
CA TYR A 467 -11.60 28.95 -12.42
C TYR A 467 -10.80 30.17 -12.90
N GLU A 468 -9.77 30.50 -12.14
CA GLU A 468 -8.68 31.40 -12.51
C GLU A 468 -7.34 30.68 -12.36
N ILE A 469 -6.30 31.18 -13.02
CA ILE A 469 -4.94 30.66 -12.95
C ILE A 469 -4.03 31.75 -12.41
N VAL A 470 -3.34 31.45 -11.32
CA VAL A 470 -2.38 32.31 -10.64
C VAL A 470 -0.99 31.67 -10.77
N VAL A 471 -0.17 32.23 -11.66
CA VAL A 471 1.22 31.79 -11.85
C VAL A 471 2.10 32.54 -10.86
N ALA A 472 2.78 31.79 -9.98
CA ALA A 472 3.73 32.33 -9.02
C ALA A 472 5.15 32.19 -9.59
N ASP A 473 5.60 33.19 -10.35
CA ASP A 473 6.88 33.16 -11.03
C ASP A 473 8.02 33.54 -10.06
N ASN A 474 8.90 32.59 -9.76
CA ASN A 474 10.04 32.77 -8.85
C ASN A 474 11.26 33.39 -9.55
N GLY A 475 11.01 34.45 -10.32
CA GLY A 475 12.01 35.23 -11.06
C GLY A 475 12.54 34.50 -12.29
N SER A 476 11.67 34.12 -13.23
CA SER A 476 12.07 33.59 -14.54
C SER A 476 12.84 34.64 -15.34
N ASP A 477 13.94 34.21 -15.96
CA ASP A 477 14.78 35.04 -16.84
C ASP A 477 14.72 34.62 -18.32
N ASP A 478 14.02 33.53 -18.63
CA ASP A 478 13.73 33.10 -20.00
C ASP A 478 12.68 34.02 -20.65
N VAL A 479 13.06 34.71 -21.74
CA VAL A 479 12.19 35.61 -22.51
C VAL A 479 10.93 34.90 -23.00
N ARG A 480 11.03 33.60 -23.33
CA ARG A 480 9.88 32.81 -23.81
C ARG A 480 8.80 32.65 -22.74
N MET A 481 9.15 32.72 -21.45
CA MET A 481 8.16 32.70 -20.37
C MET A 481 7.31 33.97 -20.38
N LYS A 482 7.92 35.13 -20.62
CA LYS A 482 7.21 36.41 -20.70
C LYS A 482 6.24 36.42 -21.88
N GLU A 483 6.70 35.95 -23.04
CA GLU A 483 5.86 35.79 -24.23
C GLU A 483 4.68 34.84 -23.97
N LEU A 484 4.93 33.72 -23.27
CA LEU A 484 3.90 32.77 -22.86
C LEU A 484 2.86 33.42 -21.93
N TYR A 485 3.30 34.20 -20.93
CA TYR A 485 2.41 34.90 -20.02
C TYR A 485 1.55 35.94 -20.72
N GLU A 486 2.13 36.73 -21.63
CA GLU A 486 1.40 37.70 -22.46
C GLU A 486 0.33 36.99 -23.32
N GLN A 487 0.69 35.86 -23.94
CA GLN A 487 -0.24 35.04 -24.71
C GLN A 487 -1.43 34.59 -23.86
N TYR A 488 -1.20 34.01 -22.67
CA TYR A 488 -2.30 33.53 -21.83
C TYR A 488 -3.09 34.64 -21.16
N THR A 489 -2.48 35.79 -20.89
CA THR A 489 -3.19 37.01 -20.47
C THR A 489 -4.17 37.44 -21.57
N HIS A 490 -3.79 37.34 -22.84
CA HIS A 490 -4.69 37.65 -23.95
C HIS A 490 -5.81 36.60 -24.11
N ILE A 491 -5.52 35.32 -23.90
CA ILE A 491 -6.50 34.22 -24.04
C ILE A 491 -7.54 34.24 -22.90
N LEU A 492 -7.08 34.44 -21.65
CA LEU A 492 -7.90 34.25 -20.45
C LEU A 492 -8.35 35.56 -19.80
N GLY A 493 -7.75 36.69 -20.16
CA GLY A 493 -8.07 38.00 -19.58
C GLY A 493 -7.88 38.00 -18.06
N GLU A 494 -8.90 38.46 -17.34
CA GLU A 494 -8.90 38.55 -15.87
C GLU A 494 -8.79 37.18 -15.16
N LYS A 495 -9.00 36.07 -15.87
CA LYS A 495 -8.83 34.71 -15.31
C LYS A 495 -7.38 34.25 -15.25
N PHE A 496 -6.41 35.04 -15.71
CA PHE A 496 -5.00 34.69 -15.68
C PHE A 496 -4.18 35.82 -15.08
N GLN A 497 -3.43 35.50 -14.02
CA GLN A 497 -2.56 36.43 -13.33
C GLN A 497 -1.17 35.81 -13.16
N VAL A 498 -0.14 36.64 -13.30
CA VAL A 498 1.23 36.29 -12.95
C VAL A 498 1.69 37.18 -11.80
N ILE A 499 2.22 36.56 -10.75
CA ILE A 499 2.81 37.21 -9.58
C ILE A 499 4.31 37.00 -9.67
N ASP A 500 5.06 38.09 -9.81
CA ASP A 500 6.53 38.06 -9.80
C ASP A 500 7.05 38.00 -8.34
N LEU A 501 7.73 36.91 -8.00
CA LEU A 501 8.24 36.59 -6.68
C LEU A 501 9.73 36.25 -6.73
N PRO A 502 10.64 37.22 -7.00
CA PRO A 502 12.08 36.97 -7.11
C PRO A 502 12.75 36.81 -5.73
N ILE A 503 12.25 35.87 -4.93
CA ILE A 503 12.73 35.51 -3.59
C ILE A 503 13.58 34.23 -3.64
N PRO A 504 14.41 33.95 -2.62
CA PRO A 504 15.06 32.65 -2.49
C PRO A 504 14.04 31.51 -2.53
N PHE A 505 14.37 30.43 -3.25
CA PHE A 505 13.44 29.33 -3.48
C PHE A 505 13.01 28.68 -2.16
N ASN A 506 11.70 28.71 -1.92
CA ASN A 506 11.01 28.01 -0.85
C ASN A 506 9.60 27.73 -1.38
N TYR A 507 9.32 26.46 -1.67
CA TYR A 507 8.06 26.05 -2.29
C TYR A 507 6.86 26.45 -1.45
N SER A 508 6.91 26.20 -0.13
CA SER A 508 5.86 26.59 0.82
C SER A 508 5.60 28.09 0.79
N ARG A 509 6.66 28.90 0.88
CA ARG A 509 6.53 30.36 0.90
C ARG A 509 5.99 30.93 -0.41
N ILE A 510 6.45 30.42 -1.55
CA ILE A 510 5.98 30.85 -2.88
C ILE A 510 4.47 30.60 -2.99
N ASN A 511 4.02 29.39 -2.65
CA ASN A 511 2.60 29.04 -2.67
C ASN A 511 1.78 29.84 -1.65
N ASN A 512 2.31 30.07 -0.44
CA ASN A 512 1.64 30.90 0.57
C ASN A 512 1.43 32.35 0.12
N LEU A 513 2.41 32.93 -0.58
CA LEU A 513 2.28 34.28 -1.13
C LEU A 513 1.28 34.32 -2.27
N ALA A 514 1.34 33.34 -3.18
CA ALA A 514 0.39 33.25 -4.29
C ALA A 514 -1.05 33.03 -3.82
N ALA A 515 -1.25 32.23 -2.78
CA ALA A 515 -2.56 31.98 -2.18
C ALA A 515 -3.21 33.25 -1.58
N LYS A 516 -2.42 34.25 -1.18
CA LYS A 516 -2.96 35.53 -0.66
C LYS A 516 -3.54 36.41 -1.76
N GLU A 517 -3.08 36.24 -2.99
CA GLU A 517 -3.54 36.98 -4.17
C GLU A 517 -4.67 36.23 -4.91
N ALA A 518 -4.92 34.98 -4.54
CA ALA A 518 -5.97 34.14 -5.11
C ALA A 518 -7.36 34.53 -4.57
N ASN A 519 -8.38 34.49 -5.43
CA ASN A 519 -9.76 34.90 -5.12
C ASN A 519 -10.70 33.71 -4.90
N GLY A 520 -10.21 32.49 -5.10
CA GLY A 520 -10.99 31.26 -5.12
C GLY A 520 -11.53 30.88 -3.75
N THR A 521 -12.71 30.27 -3.76
CA THR A 521 -13.22 29.53 -2.59
C THR A 521 -12.40 28.26 -2.37
N TYR A 522 -11.90 27.68 -3.45
CA TYR A 522 -10.97 26.56 -3.44
C TYR A 522 -9.62 27.00 -3.99
N LEU A 523 -8.55 26.59 -3.32
CA LEU A 523 -7.19 26.71 -3.82
C LEU A 523 -6.77 25.35 -4.38
N LEU A 524 -6.24 25.35 -5.59
CA LEU A 524 -5.69 24.17 -6.23
C LEU A 524 -4.20 24.38 -6.50
N PHE A 525 -3.35 23.76 -5.70
CA PHE A 525 -1.91 23.76 -5.91
C PHE A 525 -1.55 22.74 -6.98
N LEU A 526 -0.82 23.18 -8.01
CA LEU A 526 -0.48 22.37 -9.17
C LEU A 526 0.96 22.64 -9.60
N ASN A 527 1.75 21.59 -9.78
CA ASN A 527 3.10 21.75 -10.31
C ASN A 527 3.08 22.14 -11.81
N ASN A 528 4.06 22.94 -12.23
CA ASN A 528 4.17 23.44 -13.60
C ASN A 528 4.50 22.38 -14.66
N ASP A 529 4.95 21.19 -14.25
CA ASP A 529 5.30 20.05 -15.10
C ASP A 529 4.22 18.95 -15.11
N THR A 530 2.95 19.36 -14.99
CA THR A 530 1.79 18.48 -15.08
C THR A 530 1.07 18.57 -16.43
N GLU A 531 0.29 17.55 -16.77
CA GLU A 531 -0.60 17.58 -17.93
C GLU A 531 -1.93 16.90 -17.58
N VAL A 532 -3.04 17.61 -17.77
CA VAL A 532 -4.39 17.08 -17.49
C VAL A 532 -4.71 15.90 -18.40
N ILE A 533 -5.24 14.80 -17.86
CA ILE A 533 -5.77 13.66 -18.64
C ILE A 533 -7.30 13.67 -18.58
N THR A 534 -7.87 13.72 -17.37
CA THR A 534 -9.32 13.70 -17.15
C THR A 534 -9.92 15.09 -17.36
N LYS A 535 -10.92 15.24 -18.24
CA LYS A 535 -11.52 16.55 -18.58
C LYS A 535 -12.32 17.19 -17.44
N ASP A 536 -13.06 16.40 -16.69
CA ASP A 536 -13.88 16.81 -15.55
C ASP A 536 -13.14 16.74 -14.21
N TRP A 537 -11.81 16.69 -14.24
CA TRP A 537 -10.94 16.57 -13.05
C TRP A 537 -11.27 17.59 -11.96
N MET A 538 -11.38 18.87 -12.31
CA MET A 538 -11.65 19.94 -11.35
C MET A 538 -13.07 19.85 -10.78
N SER A 539 -14.06 19.48 -11.61
CA SER A 539 -15.44 19.21 -11.15
C SER A 539 -15.47 18.08 -10.12
N LYS A 540 -14.73 16.99 -10.37
CA LYS A 540 -14.59 15.88 -9.41
C LYS A 540 -13.91 16.32 -8.11
N MET A 541 -12.86 17.14 -8.18
CA MET A 541 -12.21 17.62 -6.95
C MET A 541 -13.13 18.53 -6.13
N VAL A 542 -13.84 19.47 -6.78
CA VAL A 542 -14.81 20.37 -6.12
C VAL A 542 -15.96 19.59 -5.48
N SER A 543 -16.46 18.54 -6.13
CA SER A 543 -17.59 17.78 -5.60
C SER A 543 -17.29 17.09 -4.26
N PHE A 544 -16.02 16.84 -3.96
CA PHE A 544 -15.57 16.37 -2.64
C PHE A 544 -15.10 17.51 -1.72
N ALA A 545 -14.34 18.48 -2.25
CA ALA A 545 -13.79 19.59 -1.47
C ALA A 545 -14.88 20.50 -0.85
N GLN A 546 -16.11 20.46 -1.35
CA GLN A 546 -17.24 21.19 -0.76
C GLN A 546 -17.68 20.70 0.64
N PHE A 547 -17.32 19.47 1.03
CA PHE A 547 -17.74 18.91 2.31
C PHE A 547 -16.80 19.33 3.45
N GLU A 548 -17.35 19.96 4.50
CA GLU A 548 -16.61 20.41 5.69
C GLU A 548 -15.70 19.33 6.32
N ARG A 549 -16.08 18.05 6.23
CA ARG A 549 -15.28 16.92 6.73
C ARG A 549 -14.02 16.63 5.91
N ILE A 550 -13.91 17.14 4.68
CA ILE A 550 -12.78 16.90 3.78
C ILE A 550 -11.79 18.06 3.90
N GLY A 551 -10.52 17.78 4.17
CA GLY A 551 -9.44 18.76 4.20
C GLY A 551 -8.79 18.94 2.83
N CYS A 552 -7.93 18.00 2.45
CA CYS A 552 -7.25 18.01 1.14
C CYS A 552 -7.80 16.94 0.19
N VAL A 553 -7.91 17.28 -1.09
CA VAL A 553 -8.29 16.37 -2.18
C VAL A 553 -7.14 16.25 -3.19
N GLY A 554 -6.69 15.03 -3.46
CA GLY A 554 -5.56 14.74 -4.33
C GLY A 554 -5.93 13.95 -5.59
N ALA A 555 -5.09 14.07 -6.61
CA ALA A 555 -5.21 13.39 -7.89
C ALA A 555 -4.46 12.05 -7.96
N LYS A 556 -4.72 11.26 -9.00
CA LYS A 556 -3.87 10.17 -9.49
C LYS A 556 -2.87 10.71 -10.51
N LEU A 557 -1.58 10.54 -10.22
CA LEU A 557 -0.51 11.03 -11.09
C LEU A 557 0.24 9.87 -11.72
N TYR A 558 0.45 9.97 -13.04
CA TYR A 558 1.24 9.03 -13.81
C TYR A 558 2.57 9.64 -14.24
N TYR A 559 3.59 8.79 -14.28
CA TYR A 559 4.76 9.05 -15.10
C TYR A 559 4.44 8.98 -16.59
N PRO A 560 5.26 9.58 -17.46
CA PRO A 560 5.08 9.52 -18.92
C PRO A 560 5.06 8.10 -19.51
N ASN A 561 5.60 7.12 -18.79
CA ASN A 561 5.56 5.70 -19.16
C ASN A 561 4.24 4.99 -18.73
N HIS A 562 3.22 5.73 -18.30
CA HIS A 562 1.93 5.24 -17.82
C HIS A 562 2.02 4.31 -16.59
N THR A 563 3.04 4.51 -15.75
CA THR A 563 3.09 3.90 -14.42
C THR A 563 2.68 4.92 -13.37
N ILE A 564 2.10 4.44 -12.28
CA ILE A 564 1.62 5.27 -11.18
C ILE A 564 2.82 5.90 -10.45
N GLN A 565 2.76 7.21 -10.29
CA GLN A 565 3.68 7.97 -9.46
C GLN A 565 3.05 8.27 -8.10
N HIS A 566 1.79 8.71 -8.09
CA HIS A 566 1.05 9.08 -6.89
C HIS A 566 -0.36 8.48 -6.91
N ALA A 567 -0.72 7.83 -5.81
CA ALA A 567 -2.06 7.31 -5.52
C ALA A 567 -2.38 7.42 -4.02
N GLY A 568 -2.10 8.58 -3.43
CA GLY A 568 -2.05 8.79 -1.97
C GLY A 568 -0.62 8.81 -1.40
N VAL A 569 -0.51 9.09 -0.11
CA VAL A 569 0.73 9.05 0.68
C VAL A 569 0.49 8.26 1.96
N VAL A 570 1.43 7.37 2.28
CA VAL A 570 1.49 6.59 3.51
C VAL A 570 2.71 7.03 4.32
N LEU A 571 2.50 7.28 5.61
CA LEU A 571 3.56 7.64 6.54
C LEU A 571 4.42 6.43 6.91
N GLY A 572 5.71 6.68 7.19
CA GLY A 572 6.67 5.63 7.49
C GLY A 572 7.15 4.81 6.27
N MET A 573 6.58 5.05 5.09
CA MET A 573 6.93 4.33 3.86
C MET A 573 8.21 4.92 3.24
N GLY A 574 9.28 4.12 3.16
CA GLY A 574 10.56 4.53 2.55
C GLY A 574 11.30 5.64 3.31
N GLY A 575 10.87 5.96 4.54
CA GLY A 575 11.33 7.13 5.31
C GLY A 575 10.18 7.72 6.12
N ALA A 576 10.09 9.04 6.22
CA ALA A 576 8.99 9.71 6.92
C ALA A 576 7.63 9.53 6.22
N ALA A 577 7.59 9.54 4.89
CA ALA A 577 6.39 9.33 4.09
C ALA A 577 6.75 8.89 2.67
N GLY A 578 5.86 8.13 2.01
CA GLY A 578 6.08 7.62 0.66
C GLY A 578 4.78 7.27 -0.07
N HIS A 579 4.89 6.96 -1.36
CA HIS A 579 3.74 6.67 -2.22
C HIS A 579 3.46 5.17 -2.32
N PRO A 580 2.27 4.69 -1.91
CA PRO A 580 1.84 3.33 -2.19
C PRO A 580 1.59 3.14 -3.70
N HIS A 581 1.61 1.89 -4.17
CA HIS A 581 1.42 1.48 -5.57
C HIS A 581 2.40 2.13 -6.55
N HIS A 582 3.50 2.71 -6.06
CA HIS A 582 4.51 3.33 -6.89
C HIS A 582 5.02 2.37 -7.96
N THR A 583 5.06 2.83 -9.22
CA THR A 583 5.41 2.08 -10.45
C THR A 583 4.41 1.01 -10.91
N TYR A 584 3.24 0.90 -10.29
CA TYR A 584 2.18 0.01 -10.79
C TYR A 584 1.70 0.49 -12.16
N PRO A 585 1.33 -0.42 -13.08
CA PRO A 585 0.84 -0.02 -14.40
C PRO A 585 -0.53 0.68 -14.29
N ARG A 586 -0.80 1.63 -15.19
CA ARG A 586 -2.15 2.21 -15.34
C ARG A 586 -3.21 1.13 -15.59
N GLY A 587 -4.32 1.22 -14.87
CA GLY A 587 -5.42 0.24 -14.90
C GLY A 587 -5.19 -0.99 -14.02
N ASP A 588 -4.16 -1.01 -13.17
CA ASP A 588 -4.08 -1.99 -12.08
C ASP A 588 -5.12 -1.65 -11.01
N PHE A 589 -5.80 -2.67 -10.48
CA PHE A 589 -6.79 -2.52 -9.41
C PHE A 589 -6.16 -2.06 -8.08
N GLY A 590 -4.90 -2.41 -7.85
CA GLY A 590 -4.22 -2.18 -6.59
C GLY A 590 -4.77 -3.02 -5.43
N TYR A 591 -4.13 -2.89 -4.28
CA TYR A 591 -4.57 -3.50 -3.04
C TYR A 591 -5.98 -3.03 -2.64
N PHE A 592 -6.90 -3.95 -2.34
CA PHE A 592 -8.33 -3.69 -2.09
C PHE A 592 -9.05 -2.89 -3.19
N GLY A 593 -8.56 -2.89 -4.43
CA GLY A 593 -9.19 -2.07 -5.47
C GLY A 593 -8.95 -0.56 -5.29
N LYS A 594 -8.07 -0.14 -4.38
CA LYS A 594 -7.84 1.27 -4.00
C LYS A 594 -7.41 2.18 -5.17
N LEU A 595 -7.05 1.63 -6.33
CA LEU A 595 -6.74 2.41 -7.52
C LEU A 595 -7.96 2.68 -8.42
N GLU A 596 -9.13 2.12 -8.10
CA GLU A 596 -10.37 2.21 -8.88
C GLU A 596 -11.56 2.77 -8.07
N ILE A 597 -11.31 3.21 -6.83
CA ILE A 597 -12.30 3.83 -5.93
C ILE A 597 -11.68 5.00 -5.17
N ASN A 598 -12.50 5.87 -4.56
CA ASN A 598 -12.01 7.00 -3.75
C ASN A 598 -11.60 6.51 -2.36
N VAL A 599 -10.47 6.99 -1.84
CA VAL A 599 -9.84 6.41 -0.64
C VAL A 599 -9.25 7.50 0.25
N ASN A 600 -9.49 7.40 1.56
CA ASN A 600 -8.80 8.25 2.53
C ASN A 600 -7.34 7.80 2.70
N TYR A 601 -6.44 8.76 2.76
CA TYR A 601 -5.02 8.55 3.09
C TYR A 601 -4.57 9.63 4.07
N SER A 602 -3.45 9.40 4.75
CA SER A 602 -2.88 10.40 5.66
C SER A 602 -2.52 11.68 4.95
N ALA A 603 -2.06 11.59 3.69
CA ALA A 603 -1.76 12.75 2.87
C ALA A 603 -1.93 12.48 1.36
N VAL A 604 -1.97 13.58 0.62
CA VAL A 604 -1.89 13.64 -0.84
C VAL A 604 -0.83 14.66 -1.24
N THR A 605 -0.31 14.59 -2.47
CA THR A 605 0.78 15.47 -2.88
C THR A 605 0.31 16.81 -3.45
N ALA A 606 1.05 17.89 -3.16
CA ALA A 606 0.81 19.20 -3.75
C ALA A 606 1.19 19.33 -5.24
N ALA A 607 1.67 18.25 -5.88
CA ALA A 607 1.76 18.23 -7.34
C ALA A 607 0.38 18.40 -8.02
N CYS A 608 -0.71 18.00 -7.35
CA CYS A 608 -2.09 18.38 -7.66
C CYS A 608 -2.97 18.18 -6.41
N LEU A 609 -3.19 19.24 -5.63
CA LEU A 609 -3.92 19.23 -4.36
C LEU A 609 -4.93 20.37 -4.29
N MET A 610 -6.19 20.04 -4.03
CA MET A 610 -7.26 21.02 -3.77
C MET A 610 -7.58 21.09 -2.28
N ILE A 611 -7.78 22.31 -1.78
CA ILE A 611 -8.17 22.61 -0.40
C ILE A 611 -9.11 23.82 -0.41
N ARG A 612 -10.02 23.93 0.56
CA ARG A 612 -10.80 25.16 0.73
C ARG A 612 -9.89 26.31 1.19
N ALA A 613 -10.02 27.48 0.59
CA ALA A 613 -9.21 28.63 0.94
C ALA A 613 -9.33 29.00 2.43
N LYS A 614 -10.54 28.88 3.00
CA LYS A 614 -10.77 29.14 4.44
C LYS A 614 -9.98 28.22 5.36
N ASP A 615 -9.80 26.95 4.99
CA ASP A 615 -9.11 25.96 5.84
C ASP A 615 -7.59 26.14 5.70
N PHE A 616 -7.12 26.38 4.48
CA PHE A 616 -5.73 26.75 4.24
C PHE A 616 -5.33 28.00 5.04
N HIS A 617 -6.21 29.01 5.11
CA HIS A 617 -5.98 30.20 5.93
C HIS A 617 -6.02 29.93 7.44
N GLU A 618 -6.96 29.11 7.91
CA GLU A 618 -7.02 28.67 9.32
C GLU A 618 -5.71 28.00 9.76
N LEU A 619 -5.11 27.23 8.86
CA LEU A 619 -3.84 26.54 9.06
C LEU A 619 -2.60 27.44 8.90
N ASN A 620 -2.75 28.71 8.53
CA ASN A 620 -1.66 29.61 8.13
C ASN A 620 -0.84 29.10 6.93
N GLY A 621 -1.48 28.34 6.04
CA GLY A 621 -0.90 27.81 4.81
C GLY A 621 0.11 26.67 5.00
N PHE A 622 1.03 26.53 4.04
CA PHE A 622 2.14 25.58 4.12
C PHE A 622 3.16 26.02 5.18
N ASN A 623 3.77 25.05 5.87
CA ASN A 623 4.89 25.34 6.76
C ASN A 623 6.14 25.75 5.97
N GLU A 624 6.58 27.00 6.15
CA GLU A 624 7.75 27.56 5.45
C GLU A 624 9.09 26.99 5.93
N GLU A 625 9.14 26.28 7.06
CA GLU A 625 10.33 25.52 7.48
C GLU A 625 10.57 24.28 6.60
N LEU A 626 9.50 23.75 6.00
CA LEU A 626 9.51 22.66 5.02
C LEU A 626 9.63 23.24 3.62
N THR A 627 10.82 23.69 3.29
CA THR A 627 11.11 24.43 2.05
C THR A 627 10.89 23.64 0.77
N VAL A 628 11.08 22.32 0.78
CA VAL A 628 10.97 21.47 -0.42
C VAL A 628 10.23 20.16 -0.18
N ALA A 629 10.61 19.37 0.84
CA ALA A 629 9.98 18.08 1.11
C ALA A 629 8.93 18.17 2.22
N PHE A 630 7.94 17.29 2.15
CA PHE A 630 6.92 17.06 3.18
C PHE A 630 5.99 18.23 3.52
N ASN A 631 6.06 19.37 2.83
CA ASN A 631 5.16 20.51 3.09
C ASN A 631 3.68 20.15 2.85
N ASP A 632 3.41 19.37 1.81
CA ASP A 632 2.11 18.81 1.48
C ASP A 632 1.64 17.78 2.50
N VAL A 633 2.55 16.91 2.94
CA VAL A 633 2.28 15.93 4.01
C VAL A 633 1.96 16.64 5.33
N ASP A 634 2.76 17.60 5.78
CA ASP A 634 2.48 18.35 7.02
C ASP A 634 1.18 19.16 6.93
N LEU A 635 0.83 19.74 5.77
CA LEU A 635 -0.46 20.40 5.57
C LEU A 635 -1.63 19.40 5.76
N CYS A 636 -1.56 18.26 5.09
CA CYS A 636 -2.57 17.20 5.20
C CYS A 636 -2.72 16.69 6.65
N LEU A 637 -1.62 16.47 7.36
CA LEU A 637 -1.66 16.01 8.75
C LEU A 637 -2.21 17.07 9.71
N ARG A 638 -2.02 18.37 9.40
CA ARG A 638 -2.65 19.46 10.15
C ARG A 638 -4.15 19.54 9.91
N GLU A 639 -4.64 19.32 8.69
CA GLU A 639 -6.07 19.17 8.41
C GLU A 639 -6.65 17.98 9.19
N GLN A 640 -5.96 16.84 9.17
CA GLN A 640 -6.38 15.64 9.90
C GLN A 640 -6.43 15.88 11.42
N ALA A 641 -5.50 16.66 11.97
CA ALA A 641 -5.52 17.05 13.39
C ALA A 641 -6.73 17.93 13.77
N LEU A 642 -7.39 18.57 12.79
CA LEU A 642 -8.66 19.29 12.96
C LEU A 642 -9.89 18.40 12.72
N GLY A 643 -9.71 17.09 12.52
CA GLY A 643 -10.78 16.14 12.26
C GLY A 643 -11.28 16.13 10.81
N ARG A 644 -10.46 16.60 9.85
CA ARG A 644 -10.79 16.63 8.43
C ARG A 644 -10.02 15.57 7.65
N ASP A 645 -10.72 14.77 6.86
CA ASP A 645 -10.16 13.68 6.07
C ASP A 645 -9.41 14.20 4.84
N ASN A 646 -8.26 13.60 4.53
CA ASN A 646 -7.62 13.77 3.23
C ASN A 646 -8.04 12.65 2.29
N LEU A 647 -8.24 12.99 1.02
CA LEU A 647 -8.86 12.08 0.06
C LEU A 647 -8.09 12.01 -1.25
N PHE A 648 -7.83 10.77 -1.69
CA PHE A 648 -7.35 10.47 -3.02
C PHE A 648 -8.53 10.14 -3.95
N LEU A 649 -8.62 10.84 -5.09
CA LEU A 649 -9.62 10.59 -6.12
C LEU A 649 -9.03 9.78 -7.27
N HIS A 650 -9.47 8.54 -7.42
CA HIS A 650 -8.94 7.65 -8.45
C HIS A 650 -9.24 8.12 -9.89
N GLY A 651 -10.38 8.79 -10.07
CA GLY A 651 -10.87 9.25 -11.37
C GLY A 651 -10.32 10.61 -11.81
N VAL A 652 -9.45 11.25 -11.02
CA VAL A 652 -8.78 12.50 -11.35
C VAL A 652 -7.36 12.16 -11.82
N GLU A 653 -7.15 12.10 -13.13
CA GLU A 653 -5.88 11.63 -13.70
C GLU A 653 -5.09 12.75 -14.37
N LEU A 654 -3.80 12.83 -14.07
CA LEU A 654 -2.84 13.73 -14.71
C LEU A 654 -1.51 12.99 -14.97
N PHE A 655 -0.74 13.46 -15.95
CA PHE A 655 0.68 13.16 -16.01
C PHE A 655 1.45 14.16 -15.16
N HIS A 656 2.54 13.70 -14.54
CA HIS A 656 3.52 14.54 -13.87
C HIS A 656 4.91 14.11 -14.34
N PHE A 657 5.62 15.04 -14.98
CA PHE A 657 6.86 14.78 -15.72
C PHE A 657 8.12 14.91 -14.84
N GLU A 658 7.94 14.75 -13.53
CA GLU A 658 8.93 14.86 -12.45
C GLU A 658 10.38 14.67 -12.89
N SER A 659 11.27 15.57 -12.42
CA SER A 659 12.74 15.57 -12.54
C SER A 659 13.38 16.48 -13.59
N GLN A 660 12.63 17.28 -14.36
CA GLN A 660 13.27 18.19 -15.34
C GLN A 660 13.72 19.53 -14.73
N SER A 661 12.98 20.11 -13.79
CA SER A 661 13.32 21.41 -13.19
C SER A 661 14.23 21.31 -11.95
N ARG A 662 14.13 20.24 -11.15
CA ARG A 662 14.73 20.17 -9.79
C ARG A 662 16.10 19.48 -9.72
N GLY A 663 16.32 18.47 -10.56
CA GLY A 663 17.43 17.51 -10.42
C GLY A 663 17.38 16.69 -9.11
N TYR A 664 18.06 15.55 -9.07
CA TYR A 664 18.11 14.66 -7.89
C TYR A 664 18.76 15.31 -6.65
N GLU A 665 18.52 14.75 -5.45
CA GLU A 665 19.11 15.11 -4.15
C GLU A 665 20.61 14.76 -4.08
N ASN A 666 21.39 15.32 -5.00
CA ASN A 666 22.77 14.91 -5.28
C ASN A 666 23.83 15.87 -4.73
N THR A 667 23.44 16.95 -4.06
CA THR A 667 24.40 17.89 -3.42
C THR A 667 24.31 17.79 -1.90
N PRO A 668 25.42 18.04 -1.17
CA PRO A 668 25.43 18.00 0.29
C PRO A 668 24.40 18.93 0.94
N GLU A 669 24.16 20.10 0.36
CA GLU A 669 23.20 21.09 0.88
C GLU A 669 21.76 20.59 0.73
N LYS A 670 21.45 19.96 -0.40
CA LYS A 670 20.14 19.35 -0.68
C LYS A 670 19.85 18.19 0.28
N GLN A 671 20.86 17.34 0.53
CA GLN A 671 20.79 16.25 1.49
C GLN A 671 20.61 16.75 2.93
N ALA A 672 21.43 17.72 3.36
CA ALA A 672 21.31 18.30 4.71
C ALA A 672 19.95 18.97 4.95
N ARG A 673 19.39 19.66 3.94
CA ARG A 673 18.01 20.17 3.99
C ARG A 673 17.00 19.03 4.14
N PHE A 674 17.07 18.01 3.28
CA PHE A 674 16.15 16.87 3.33
C PHE A 674 16.21 16.13 4.68
N GLU A 675 17.40 15.97 5.26
CA GLU A 675 17.59 15.42 6.61
C GLU A 675 16.93 16.28 7.67
N LYS A 676 17.07 17.62 7.60
CA LYS A 676 16.40 18.56 8.51
C LYS A 676 14.87 18.47 8.42
N GLU A 677 14.33 18.47 7.20
CA GLU A 677 12.88 18.36 6.94
C GLU A 677 12.34 16.99 7.39
N THR A 678 13.12 15.93 7.19
CA THR A 678 12.81 14.59 7.69
C THR A 678 12.79 14.56 9.23
N ALA A 679 13.78 15.17 9.88
CA ALA A 679 13.83 15.24 11.35
C ALA A 679 12.61 15.98 11.93
N TYR A 680 12.17 17.07 11.30
CA TYR A 680 10.92 17.75 11.68
C TYR A 680 9.72 16.80 11.62
N MET A 681 9.60 16.00 10.56
CA MET A 681 8.48 15.06 10.42
C MET A 681 8.46 14.03 11.54
N TYR A 682 9.61 13.46 11.90
CA TYR A 682 9.70 12.52 13.02
C TYR A 682 9.43 13.17 14.38
N ASP A 683 9.93 14.39 14.61
CA ASP A 683 9.72 15.12 15.86
C ASP A 683 8.24 15.46 16.08
N LYS A 684 7.58 15.99 15.04
CA LYS A 684 6.19 16.44 15.14
C LYS A 684 5.17 15.32 14.96
N TRP A 685 5.40 14.42 14.01
CA TRP A 685 4.42 13.43 13.54
C TRP A 685 4.84 11.98 13.80
N GLY A 686 5.87 11.74 14.62
CA GLY A 686 6.45 10.42 14.87
C GLY A 686 5.43 9.32 15.20
N LYS A 687 4.41 9.63 16.02
CA LYS A 687 3.35 8.66 16.37
C LYS A 687 2.56 8.17 15.14
N LEU A 688 2.19 9.08 14.23
CA LEU A 688 1.48 8.72 12.99
C LEU A 688 2.41 8.04 11.99
N ILE A 689 3.70 8.39 11.99
CA ILE A 689 4.71 7.72 11.17
C ILE A 689 4.94 6.26 11.62
N GLU A 690 4.88 6.02 12.94
CA GLU A 690 4.94 4.68 13.52
C GLU A 690 3.68 3.88 13.25
N ASN A 691 2.51 4.52 13.22
CA ASN A 691 1.24 3.85 12.93
C ASN A 691 0.32 4.73 12.07
N ASP A 692 0.46 4.61 10.75
CA ASP A 692 -0.43 5.28 9.80
C ASP A 692 -1.80 4.59 9.82
N PRO A 693 -2.90 5.30 10.13
CA PRO A 693 -4.22 4.69 10.25
C PRO A 693 -4.74 4.12 8.92
N TYR A 694 -4.28 4.63 7.77
CA TYR A 694 -4.72 4.17 6.45
C TYR A 694 -3.82 3.07 5.86
N TYR A 695 -2.87 2.55 6.64
CA TYR A 695 -1.95 1.49 6.22
C TYR A 695 -1.71 0.42 7.30
N ASN A 696 -2.07 -0.83 7.01
CA ASN A 696 -1.98 -1.92 7.97
C ASN A 696 -0.51 -2.19 8.41
N PRO A 697 -0.24 -2.38 9.72
CA PRO A 697 1.11 -2.57 10.24
C PRO A 697 1.78 -3.89 9.83
N ASN A 698 1.01 -4.87 9.37
CA ASN A 698 1.50 -6.17 8.86
C ASN A 698 2.06 -6.08 7.43
N LEU A 699 1.89 -4.92 6.77
CA LEU A 699 2.37 -4.68 5.42
C LEU A 699 3.72 -3.95 5.43
N THR A 700 4.53 -4.20 4.39
CA THR A 700 5.86 -3.60 4.28
C THR A 700 5.79 -2.09 4.14
N ARG A 701 6.66 -1.39 4.86
CA ARG A 701 6.89 0.05 4.67
C ARG A 701 8.17 0.34 3.88
N THR A 702 8.88 -0.68 3.39
CA THR A 702 10.08 -0.45 2.57
C THR A 702 9.77 -0.19 1.11
N GLY A 703 8.56 -0.54 0.64
CA GLY A 703 8.11 -0.30 -0.73
C GLY A 703 6.59 -0.27 -0.81
N GLY A 704 6.04 0.34 -1.86
CA GLY A 704 4.60 0.54 -2.04
C GLY A 704 3.84 -0.66 -2.60
N ASN A 705 4.34 -1.88 -2.44
CA ASN A 705 3.81 -3.07 -3.12
C ASN A 705 2.90 -3.96 -2.26
N PHE A 706 2.64 -3.57 -1.00
CA PHE A 706 1.74 -4.28 -0.08
C PHE A 706 2.15 -5.74 0.19
N SER A 707 3.44 -6.07 0.07
CA SER A 707 3.91 -7.39 0.54
C SER A 707 3.94 -7.43 2.07
N LEU A 708 3.99 -8.64 2.62
CA LEU A 708 4.15 -8.85 4.07
C LEU A 708 5.38 -8.11 4.61
N ARG A 709 5.22 -7.54 5.80
CA ARG A 709 6.32 -7.02 6.58
C ARG A 709 7.16 -8.19 7.10
N LYS A 710 8.48 -8.09 6.95
CA LYS A 710 9.44 -9.09 7.41
C LYS A 710 9.96 -8.78 8.79
#